data_AF-A0A5D0CRY7-F1
#
_entry.id   AF-A0A5D0CRY7-F1
#
_cell.length_a   1.000
_cell.length_b   1.000
_cell.length_c   1.000
_cell.angle_alpha   90.00
_cell.angle_beta   90.00
_cell.angle_gamma   90.00
#
_symmetry.space_group_name_H-M   'P 1'
#
loop_
_entity.id
_entity.type
_entity.pdbx_description
1 polymer ?
#
loop_
_entity_poly.entity_id
_entity_poly.type
_entity_poly.pdbx_seq_one_letter_code
_entity_poly.pdbx_strand_id
1 'polypeptide(L)'
;MADYLEPRESIGYWLGEDPENILPVLAGRYIGANPPLPFAFRGFRRNGILQTGDGMFDMDLTARLPEAGQGDYAYVFGLVWSDDERSLDTGIMPLGPIRLYVNERLLYRSSAVDELDPQAKAVVPLTLGRGWNTLLIEARRTEAGFGCRFGAEEAKVRILQVLAPFAERKEEAGWLYSEPTAVPLFGEQGNGAFPDYRRSEKSSGLRWLPTGEWSADRMARPNCARLFESPDAGKPVSALAWSRIDGALPGERTVWEGRVWGATTFWLDGTPVVRLEKAGTFREEVTLGEGGGQVLVQTASSEAGWGFELELSGTRGPIPLTLPAGVLGSRGPWLYAGPLAPDVTAAPAKAASLRRLFEHADGGEGAHGKVYWSLDAPGCAVRPFYENAMLSNKWTTGSATNFGRWDYPLGVTMYGLLRAAETLERKDIADYAYRHITVCTDFYDYALWDKEIYGFPSVNHQLVLIRMLDNCGSFGSAMLEAYKRCPEPDFLRIARAIADFIKNRLERRDDGAFYRLCPGEYAANTMWADDLYMSGPFLVRYARAADDPACLDEAARQFLLFRRYLFMPEPRVMSHVFDFKVGKATKIPWGRGNGWTVFSLSEILEALPPEHKDRAELLDFFGELCGGIAALQGESGLWRQVLTEEDAYEEASCTAMFAYAFARGVRFGWLPKDGYGAAAIRAWRGLVREAIDRQGNVHGVCSGSRYSFTPDYYKYDLRTVINDNHGIGIMMLAGVEVGKMKEGLGLLLRDERGASADEK
;
A
#
# COMPACT_ATOMS: atom_id res chain seq x y z
N MET A 1 8.70 -15.60 32.85
CA MET A 1 8.50 -14.16 32.68
C MET A 1 9.00 -13.80 31.30
N ALA A 2 8.21 -13.09 30.51
CA ALA A 2 8.72 -12.47 29.30
C ALA A 2 9.58 -11.26 29.68
N ASP A 3 10.89 -11.46 29.74
CA ASP A 3 11.88 -10.41 30.02
C ASP A 3 12.14 -9.57 28.75
N TYR A 4 11.08 -8.99 28.18
CA TYR A 4 11.21 -8.11 27.02
C TYR A 4 11.85 -6.77 27.37
N LEU A 5 11.58 -6.28 28.57
CA LEU A 5 11.98 -4.97 29.05
C LEU A 5 12.52 -5.07 30.46
N GLU A 6 13.57 -4.29 30.75
CA GLU A 6 13.92 -4.00 32.14
C GLU A 6 12.82 -3.12 32.77
N PRO A 7 12.51 -3.25 34.09
CA PRO A 7 11.43 -2.47 34.70
C PRO A 7 11.51 -0.96 34.50
N ARG A 8 12.71 -0.38 34.34
CA ARG A 8 12.89 1.06 34.06
C ARG A 8 12.62 1.47 32.61
N GLU A 9 12.63 0.51 31.69
CA GLU A 9 12.33 0.71 30.28
C GLU A 9 10.82 0.69 30.03
N SER A 10 10.08 -0.07 30.83
CA SER A 10 8.62 -0.15 30.84
C SER A 10 7.92 1.22 30.93
N ILE A 11 6.88 1.42 30.11
CA ILE A 11 5.99 2.58 30.25
C ILE A 11 5.22 2.55 31.57
N GLY A 12 4.87 1.35 32.06
CA GLY A 12 4.12 1.16 33.29
C GLY A 12 4.87 1.61 34.55
N TYR A 13 6.21 1.58 34.53
CA TYR A 13 7.03 2.15 35.60
C TYR A 13 6.89 3.67 35.69
N TRP A 14 6.76 4.35 34.56
CA TRP A 14 6.72 5.82 34.50
C TRP A 14 5.31 6.40 34.57
N LEU A 15 4.34 5.74 33.94
CA LEU A 15 2.97 6.25 33.76
C LEU A 15 1.90 5.39 34.46
N GLY A 16 2.29 4.32 35.15
CA GLY A 16 1.36 3.41 35.82
C GLY A 16 0.54 2.57 34.84
N GLU A 17 -0.72 2.30 35.18
CA GLU A 17 -1.60 1.40 34.43
C GLU A 17 -2.79 2.13 33.79
N ASP A 18 -2.71 3.46 33.70
CA ASP A 18 -3.77 4.33 33.20
C ASP A 18 -3.70 4.48 31.66
N PRO A 19 -4.69 3.97 30.91
CA PRO A 19 -4.72 4.12 29.46
C PRO A 19 -4.68 5.58 28.98
N GLU A 20 -5.25 6.55 29.72
CA GLU A 20 -5.28 7.96 29.29
C GLU A 20 -3.88 8.56 29.15
N ASN A 21 -2.93 8.12 29.98
CA ASN A 21 -1.55 8.56 29.94
C ASN A 21 -0.71 7.77 28.90
N ILE A 22 -1.08 6.53 28.61
CA ILE A 22 -0.30 5.59 27.78
C ILE A 22 -0.66 5.69 26.30
N LEU A 23 -1.94 5.83 25.97
CA LEU A 23 -2.43 5.90 24.60
C LEU A 23 -1.80 7.06 23.78
N PRO A 24 -1.61 8.28 24.33
CA PRO A 24 -0.92 9.35 23.60
C PRO A 24 0.52 9.00 23.21
N VAL A 25 1.24 8.23 24.05
CA VAL A 25 2.62 7.82 23.79
C VAL A 25 2.67 6.78 22.67
N LEU A 26 1.78 5.77 22.70
CA LEU A 26 1.66 4.76 21.63
C LEU A 26 1.31 5.41 20.28
N ALA A 27 0.27 6.24 20.26
CA ALA A 27 -0.18 6.92 19.04
C ALA A 27 0.90 7.87 18.50
N GLY A 28 1.50 8.67 19.39
CA GLY A 28 2.57 9.60 19.03
C GLY A 28 3.80 8.88 18.48
N ARG A 29 4.19 7.75 19.09
CA ARG A 29 5.32 6.93 18.61
C ARG A 29 5.09 6.41 17.20
N TYR A 30 3.90 5.86 16.93
CA TYR A 30 3.54 5.34 15.62
C TYR A 30 3.49 6.46 14.56
N ILE A 31 2.80 7.56 14.85
CA ILE A 31 2.69 8.71 13.93
C ILE A 31 4.07 9.30 13.62
N GLY A 32 4.92 9.45 14.65
CA GLY A 32 6.29 9.96 14.48
C GLY A 32 7.19 9.04 13.64
N ALA A 33 7.00 7.72 13.72
CA ALA A 33 7.69 6.74 12.87
C ALA A 33 7.19 6.71 11.42
N ASN A 34 5.94 7.12 11.19
CA ASN A 34 5.26 6.99 9.90
C ASN A 34 4.76 8.36 9.40
N PRO A 35 5.67 9.31 9.12
CA PRO A 35 5.25 10.64 8.69
C PRO A 35 4.41 10.58 7.40
N PRO A 36 3.48 11.53 7.19
CA PRO A 36 2.58 11.55 6.05
C PRO A 36 3.28 12.00 4.76
N LEU A 37 4.26 11.21 4.32
CA LEU A 37 4.99 11.43 3.07
C LEU A 37 4.09 11.06 1.89
N PRO A 38 4.03 11.90 0.84
CA PRO A 38 3.24 11.59 -0.35
C PRO A 38 3.87 10.46 -1.17
N PHE A 39 3.13 9.93 -2.14
CA PHE A 39 3.71 9.08 -3.17
C PHE A 39 4.76 9.85 -3.97
N ALA A 40 5.78 9.13 -4.43
CA ALA A 40 6.73 9.65 -5.38
C ALA A 40 6.17 9.55 -6.79
N PHE A 41 5.98 10.68 -7.44
CA PHE A 41 5.54 10.70 -8.82
C PHE A 41 6.75 10.73 -9.74
N ARG A 42 6.87 9.74 -10.61
CA ARG A 42 8.04 9.56 -11.48
C ARG A 42 7.61 9.39 -12.93
N GLY A 43 8.45 9.86 -13.84
CA GLY A 43 8.36 9.52 -15.25
C GLY A 43 8.58 8.01 -15.45
N PHE A 44 7.72 7.38 -16.24
CA PHE A 44 7.77 5.96 -16.59
C PHE A 44 7.46 5.78 -18.08
N ARG A 45 8.27 5.00 -18.78
CA ARG A 45 8.13 4.83 -20.24
C ARG A 45 7.25 3.63 -20.59
N ARG A 46 6.13 3.90 -21.27
CA ARG A 46 5.13 2.90 -21.67
C ARG A 46 5.71 1.77 -22.54
N ASN A 47 6.72 2.06 -23.34
CA ASN A 47 7.42 1.09 -24.19
C ASN A 47 8.61 0.40 -23.48
N GLY A 48 8.79 0.65 -22.19
CA GLY A 48 9.78 -0.04 -21.36
C GLY A 48 9.38 -1.47 -21.01
N ILE A 49 10.04 -2.02 -20.00
CA ILE A 49 9.71 -3.32 -19.41
C ILE A 49 8.54 -3.13 -18.45
N LEU A 50 7.40 -3.74 -18.79
CA LEU A 50 6.16 -3.70 -18.01
C LEU A 50 6.10 -4.90 -17.05
N GLN A 51 5.12 -4.88 -16.15
CA GLN A 51 4.86 -5.99 -15.25
C GLN A 51 3.70 -6.84 -15.76
N THR A 52 3.76 -8.14 -15.50
CA THR A 52 2.66 -9.09 -15.66
C THR A 52 1.61 -8.91 -14.56
N GLY A 53 0.44 -9.55 -14.69
CA GLY A 53 -0.65 -9.46 -13.70
C GLY A 53 -0.33 -10.03 -12.31
N ASP A 54 0.73 -10.84 -12.19
CA ASP A 54 1.32 -11.32 -10.93
C ASP A 54 2.49 -10.44 -10.43
N GLY A 55 2.85 -9.40 -11.18
CA GLY A 55 3.81 -8.36 -10.77
C GLY A 55 5.26 -8.64 -11.15
N MET A 56 5.52 -9.62 -12.02
CA MET A 56 6.85 -9.91 -12.55
C MET A 56 7.16 -8.98 -13.72
N PHE A 57 8.36 -8.41 -13.79
CA PHE A 57 8.81 -7.65 -14.94
C PHE A 57 9.01 -8.58 -16.14
N ASP A 58 8.33 -8.28 -17.25
CA ASP A 58 8.35 -9.09 -18.47
C ASP A 58 9.48 -8.64 -19.40
N MET A 59 10.62 -9.30 -19.24
CA MET A 59 11.86 -9.05 -19.97
C MET A 59 12.01 -10.04 -21.13
N ASP A 60 10.94 -10.34 -21.86
CA ASP A 60 11.01 -11.06 -23.12
C ASP A 60 11.70 -10.18 -24.18
N LEU A 61 12.98 -10.47 -24.42
CA LEU A 61 13.80 -9.74 -25.37
C LEU A 61 13.58 -10.24 -26.81
N THR A 62 12.94 -11.39 -27.01
CA THR A 62 12.59 -11.89 -28.35
C THR A 62 11.63 -10.94 -29.04
N ALA A 63 10.57 -10.54 -28.33
CA ALA A 63 9.58 -9.61 -28.85
C ALA A 63 10.13 -8.17 -28.96
N ARG A 64 11.09 -7.80 -28.11
CA ARG A 64 11.63 -6.43 -28.03
C ARG A 64 12.80 -6.16 -28.98
N LEU A 65 13.57 -7.19 -29.30
CA LEU A 65 14.76 -7.13 -30.15
C LEU A 65 14.66 -8.20 -31.27
N PRO A 66 13.66 -8.11 -32.18
CA PRO A 66 13.48 -9.08 -33.26
C PRO A 66 14.68 -9.17 -34.21
N GLU A 67 15.51 -8.13 -34.25
CA GLU A 67 16.74 -8.04 -35.04
C GLU A 67 17.93 -8.79 -34.46
N ALA A 68 17.88 -9.21 -33.20
CA ALA A 68 18.96 -9.97 -32.58
C ALA A 68 19.25 -11.23 -33.39
N GLY A 69 20.51 -11.66 -33.47
CA GLY A 69 20.96 -12.90 -34.09
C GLY A 69 21.00 -14.08 -33.12
N GLN A 70 21.12 -15.30 -33.63
CA GLN A 70 21.31 -16.48 -32.80
C GLN A 70 22.67 -16.39 -32.07
N GLY A 71 22.66 -16.49 -30.75
CA GLY A 71 23.86 -16.38 -29.92
C GLY A 71 24.23 -14.97 -29.48
N ASP A 72 23.52 -13.94 -29.96
CA ASP A 72 23.70 -12.54 -29.53
C ASP A 72 23.34 -12.37 -28.05
N TYR A 73 23.88 -11.31 -27.47
CA TYR A 73 23.70 -10.91 -26.08
C TYR A 73 22.89 -9.62 -25.99
N ALA A 74 22.11 -9.46 -24.94
CA ALA A 74 21.58 -8.16 -24.53
C ALA A 74 21.52 -8.07 -23.01
N TYR A 75 21.45 -6.85 -22.51
CA TYR A 75 21.49 -6.57 -21.08
C TYR A 75 20.25 -5.82 -20.64
N VAL A 76 19.74 -6.13 -19.45
CA VAL A 76 18.70 -5.36 -18.77
C VAL A 76 19.31 -4.76 -17.50
N PHE A 77 19.17 -3.45 -17.30
CA PHE A 77 19.85 -2.72 -16.24
C PHE A 77 18.88 -1.86 -15.43
N GLY A 78 18.97 -1.95 -14.11
CA GLY A 78 18.09 -1.27 -13.16
C GLY A 78 18.78 -0.89 -11.86
N LEU A 79 18.19 0.06 -11.16
CA LEU A 79 18.71 0.62 -9.91
C LEU A 79 17.67 0.50 -8.79
N VAL A 80 18.08 0.01 -7.61
CA VAL A 80 17.19 -0.23 -6.47
C VAL A 80 17.74 0.44 -5.22
N TRP A 81 16.90 1.20 -4.51
CA TRP A 81 17.25 1.78 -3.21
C TRP A 81 16.93 0.83 -2.06
N SER A 82 17.81 0.82 -1.06
CA SER A 82 17.55 0.17 0.22
C SER A 82 17.95 1.07 1.39
N ASP A 83 17.03 1.30 2.33
CA ASP A 83 17.33 2.12 3.50
C ASP A 83 18.32 1.46 4.46
N ASP A 84 18.31 0.13 4.47
CA ASP A 84 19.09 -0.74 5.35
C ASP A 84 19.57 -1.98 4.58
N GLU A 85 20.50 -2.75 5.15
CA GLU A 85 20.90 -4.05 4.59
C GLU A 85 19.76 -5.06 4.78
N ARG A 86 19.29 -5.68 3.69
CA ARG A 86 18.16 -6.62 3.73
C ARG A 86 18.19 -7.62 2.58
N SER A 87 17.40 -8.68 2.71
CA SER A 87 17.16 -9.65 1.65
C SER A 87 15.71 -9.61 1.20
N LEU A 88 15.48 -9.70 -0.11
CA LEU A 88 14.18 -9.80 -0.76
C LEU A 88 14.14 -11.06 -1.61
N ASP A 89 13.21 -11.97 -1.34
CA ASP A 89 13.02 -13.14 -2.21
C ASP A 89 12.46 -12.69 -3.56
N THR A 90 13.23 -12.94 -4.62
CA THR A 90 12.84 -12.66 -6.01
C THR A 90 12.64 -13.95 -6.78
N GLY A 91 11.67 -13.96 -7.69
CA GLY A 91 11.48 -15.01 -8.67
C GLY A 91 12.20 -14.67 -9.97
N ILE A 92 12.81 -15.67 -10.59
CA ILE A 92 13.35 -15.56 -11.94
C ILE A 92 12.88 -16.75 -12.77
N MET A 93 12.29 -16.46 -13.94
CA MET A 93 11.80 -17.44 -14.90
C MET A 93 12.53 -17.22 -16.23
N PRO A 94 13.61 -17.97 -16.49
CA PRO A 94 14.36 -17.83 -17.73
C PRO A 94 13.52 -18.16 -18.97
N LEU A 95 13.68 -17.37 -20.04
CA LEU A 95 13.19 -17.71 -21.38
C LEU A 95 14.33 -18.20 -22.29
N GLY A 96 15.55 -18.18 -21.77
CA GLY A 96 16.78 -18.59 -22.41
C GLY A 96 17.94 -18.44 -21.43
N PRO A 97 19.21 -18.62 -21.85
CA PRO A 97 20.35 -18.51 -20.97
C PRO A 97 20.48 -17.10 -20.39
N ILE A 98 20.52 -17.00 -19.05
CA ILE A 98 20.64 -15.73 -18.34
C ILE A 98 21.65 -15.77 -17.20
N ARG A 99 22.17 -14.58 -16.85
CA ARG A 99 22.95 -14.32 -15.64
C ARG A 99 22.45 -13.06 -14.97
N LEU A 100 22.20 -13.13 -13.66
CA LEU A 100 21.83 -12.00 -12.83
C LEU A 100 23.03 -11.56 -11.98
N TYR A 101 23.40 -10.30 -12.13
CA TYR A 101 24.43 -9.64 -11.35
C TYR A 101 23.81 -8.60 -10.42
N VAL A 102 24.28 -8.57 -9.18
CA VAL A 102 23.88 -7.60 -8.15
C VAL A 102 25.13 -6.93 -7.62
N ASN A 103 25.22 -5.61 -7.74
CA ASN A 103 26.42 -4.86 -7.39
C ASN A 103 27.68 -5.48 -8.02
N GLU A 104 27.59 -5.80 -9.32
CA GLU A 104 28.67 -6.37 -10.14
C GLU A 104 29.09 -7.81 -9.76
N ARG A 105 28.39 -8.45 -8.82
CA ARG A 105 28.63 -9.84 -8.40
C ARG A 105 27.58 -10.77 -8.97
N LEU A 106 28.00 -11.90 -9.53
CA LEU A 106 27.08 -12.92 -10.04
C LEU A 106 26.28 -13.51 -8.87
N LEU A 107 24.95 -13.39 -8.94
CA LEU A 107 24.04 -13.93 -7.94
C LEU A 107 23.31 -15.19 -8.45
N TYR A 108 22.94 -15.22 -9.73
CA TYR A 108 22.25 -16.35 -10.34
C TYR A 108 22.67 -16.56 -11.79
N ARG A 109 22.68 -17.82 -12.20
CA ARG A 109 22.90 -18.27 -13.59
C ARG A 109 21.90 -19.38 -13.88
N SER A 110 21.23 -19.31 -15.02
CA SER A 110 20.32 -20.37 -15.46
C SER A 110 21.06 -21.70 -15.66
N SER A 111 20.38 -22.78 -15.29
CA SER A 111 20.77 -24.15 -15.62
C SER A 111 20.07 -24.60 -16.91
N ALA A 112 20.53 -25.71 -17.49
CA ALA A 112 19.87 -26.31 -18.65
C ALA A 112 18.41 -26.70 -18.38
N VAL A 113 18.04 -26.99 -17.12
CA VAL A 113 16.65 -27.29 -16.76
C VAL A 113 15.81 -26.02 -16.78
N ASP A 114 16.33 -24.93 -16.21
CA ASP A 114 15.64 -23.65 -16.18
C ASP A 114 15.39 -23.09 -17.60
N GLU A 115 16.30 -23.37 -18.53
CA GLU A 115 16.22 -22.93 -19.92
C GLU A 115 15.21 -23.71 -20.78
N LEU A 116 14.91 -24.97 -20.41
CA LEU A 116 14.08 -25.87 -21.20
C LEU A 116 12.62 -25.91 -20.75
N ASP A 117 12.33 -25.55 -19.51
CA ASP A 117 10.97 -25.46 -18.98
C ASP A 117 10.53 -23.99 -18.87
N PRO A 118 9.61 -23.52 -19.72
CA PRO A 118 9.09 -22.14 -19.67
C PRO A 118 8.35 -21.80 -18.37
N GLN A 119 8.04 -22.78 -17.53
CA GLN A 119 7.45 -22.61 -16.20
C GLN A 119 8.48 -22.74 -15.06
N ALA A 120 9.75 -23.04 -15.38
CA ALA A 120 10.80 -23.07 -14.37
C ALA A 120 10.90 -21.72 -13.69
N LYS A 121 10.84 -21.76 -12.36
CA LYS A 121 10.95 -20.58 -11.51
C LYS A 121 11.99 -20.86 -10.44
N ALA A 122 13.09 -20.13 -10.48
CA ALA A 122 14.09 -20.13 -9.43
C ALA A 122 13.79 -18.98 -8.44
N VAL A 123 13.82 -19.29 -7.15
CA VAL A 123 13.75 -18.27 -6.09
C VAL A 123 15.16 -17.86 -5.72
N VAL A 124 15.47 -16.59 -5.93
CA VAL A 124 16.79 -16.00 -5.71
C VAL A 124 16.68 -14.93 -4.62
N PRO A 125 17.33 -15.12 -3.46
CA PRO A 125 17.38 -14.09 -2.41
C PRO A 125 18.23 -12.90 -2.88
N LEU A 126 17.57 -11.76 -3.12
CA LEU A 126 18.22 -10.52 -3.50
C LEU A 126 18.73 -9.79 -2.26
N THR A 127 20.03 -9.90 -1.97
CA THR A 127 20.67 -9.17 -0.86
C THR A 127 21.03 -7.75 -1.29
N LEU A 128 20.35 -6.78 -0.70
CA LEU A 128 20.53 -5.35 -0.95
C LEU A 128 21.33 -4.72 0.19
N GLY A 129 22.38 -3.98 -0.15
CA GLY A 129 23.10 -3.13 0.79
C GLY A 129 22.40 -1.78 0.97
N ARG A 130 22.70 -1.07 2.07
CA ARG A 130 22.19 0.29 2.28
C ARG A 130 22.63 1.21 1.14
N GLY A 131 21.69 1.99 0.62
CA GLY A 131 21.86 2.90 -0.50
C GLY A 131 21.44 2.28 -1.84
N TRP A 132 22.11 2.73 -2.90
CA TRP A 132 21.83 2.29 -4.26
C TRP A 132 22.47 0.93 -4.57
N ASN A 133 21.68 0.03 -5.13
CA ASN A 133 22.09 -1.29 -5.60
C ASN A 133 21.83 -1.40 -7.10
N THR A 134 22.80 -1.92 -7.85
CA THR A 134 22.65 -2.14 -9.30
C THR A 134 22.23 -3.58 -9.58
N LEU A 135 21.27 -3.74 -10.49
CA LEU A 135 20.81 -5.04 -11.00
C LEU A 135 21.07 -5.08 -12.50
N LEU A 136 21.91 -6.02 -12.95
CA LEU A 136 22.18 -6.26 -14.37
C LEU A 136 21.84 -7.71 -14.72
N ILE A 137 20.95 -7.90 -15.67
CA ILE A 137 20.66 -9.21 -16.26
C ILE A 137 21.31 -9.27 -17.63
N GLU A 138 22.22 -10.21 -17.82
CA GLU A 138 22.75 -10.60 -19.12
C GLU A 138 21.88 -11.73 -19.66
N ALA A 139 21.38 -11.59 -20.89
CA ALA A 139 20.63 -12.62 -21.59
C ALA A 139 21.35 -12.98 -22.89
N ARG A 140 21.30 -14.25 -23.28
CA ARG A 140 21.80 -14.73 -24.57
C ARG A 140 20.66 -15.29 -25.40
N ARG A 141 20.56 -14.88 -26.66
CA ARG A 141 19.54 -15.36 -27.58
C ARG A 141 19.83 -16.79 -28.01
N THR A 142 18.80 -17.62 -27.92
CA THR A 142 18.80 -19.00 -28.43
C THR A 142 17.51 -19.29 -29.20
N GLU A 143 17.46 -20.43 -29.87
CA GLU A 143 16.24 -20.92 -30.52
C GLU A 143 15.11 -21.22 -29.50
N ALA A 144 15.45 -21.46 -28.24
CA ALA A 144 14.47 -21.66 -27.16
C ALA A 144 13.85 -20.34 -26.69
N GLY A 145 14.59 -19.23 -26.80
CA GLY A 145 14.11 -17.89 -26.44
C GLY A 145 15.23 -16.95 -26.00
N PHE A 146 14.81 -15.77 -25.50
CA PHE A 146 15.69 -14.66 -25.17
C PHE A 146 15.11 -13.80 -24.03
N GLY A 147 15.82 -13.72 -22.89
CA GLY A 147 15.42 -12.91 -21.74
C GLY A 147 14.82 -13.74 -20.59
N CYS A 148 13.99 -13.11 -19.75
CA CYS A 148 13.36 -13.76 -18.59
C CYS A 148 12.14 -12.99 -18.08
N ARG A 149 11.44 -13.56 -17.10
CA ARG A 149 10.58 -12.78 -16.17
C ARG A 149 11.25 -12.69 -14.82
N PHE A 150 11.27 -11.50 -14.22
CA PHE A 150 11.97 -11.24 -12.97
C PHE A 150 11.15 -10.34 -12.05
N GLY A 151 11.03 -10.65 -10.77
CA GLY A 151 10.25 -9.83 -9.84
C GLY A 151 10.27 -10.37 -8.42
N ALA A 152 9.53 -9.76 -7.50
CA ALA A 152 9.40 -10.28 -6.13
C ALA A 152 8.44 -11.48 -6.08
N GLU A 153 8.72 -12.49 -5.23
CA GLU A 153 7.90 -13.72 -5.11
C GLU A 153 6.42 -13.46 -4.75
N GLU A 154 6.13 -12.32 -4.12
CA GLU A 154 4.77 -11.92 -3.72
C GLU A 154 4.58 -10.42 -4.00
N ALA A 155 4.67 -10.00 -5.27
CA ALA A 155 4.74 -8.59 -5.67
C ALA A 155 3.63 -7.68 -5.09
N LYS A 156 2.47 -8.24 -4.73
CA LYS A 156 1.38 -7.52 -4.06
C LYS A 156 1.77 -6.98 -2.69
N VAL A 157 2.64 -7.70 -1.98
CA VAL A 157 3.08 -7.38 -0.63
C VAL A 157 4.54 -6.96 -0.65
N ARG A 158 5.38 -7.66 -1.41
CA ARG A 158 6.81 -7.40 -1.57
C ARG A 158 7.06 -6.50 -2.77
N ILE A 159 7.24 -5.22 -2.52
CA ILE A 159 7.37 -4.24 -3.58
C ILE A 159 8.83 -4.12 -4.00
N LEU A 160 9.13 -4.42 -5.28
CA LEU A 160 10.44 -4.18 -5.89
C LEU A 160 10.32 -2.95 -6.80
N GLN A 161 10.67 -1.77 -6.29
CA GLN A 161 10.74 -0.55 -7.09
C GLN A 161 12.10 -0.43 -7.77
N VAL A 162 12.08 -0.19 -9.08
CA VAL A 162 13.28 -0.10 -9.90
C VAL A 162 13.29 1.24 -10.64
N LEU A 163 14.44 1.91 -10.59
CA LEU A 163 14.70 3.13 -11.34
C LEU A 163 15.63 2.87 -12.52
N ALA A 164 15.49 3.71 -13.53
CA ALA A 164 16.36 3.69 -14.68
C ALA A 164 17.75 4.20 -14.27
N PRO A 165 18.83 3.48 -14.63
CA PRO A 165 20.19 3.92 -14.37
C PRO A 165 20.60 5.07 -15.32
N PHE A 166 21.78 5.65 -15.06
CA PHE A 166 22.43 6.74 -15.81
C PHE A 166 21.95 8.15 -15.47
N ALA A 167 22.85 9.12 -15.65
CA ALA A 167 22.61 10.52 -15.32
C ALA A 167 21.46 11.13 -16.14
N GLU A 168 21.31 10.72 -17.40
CA GLU A 168 20.27 11.17 -18.31
C GLU A 168 18.86 10.75 -17.90
N ARG A 169 18.73 9.69 -17.09
CA ARG A 169 17.47 9.08 -16.64
C ARG A 169 17.24 9.25 -15.15
N LYS A 170 18.01 10.13 -14.51
CA LYS A 170 17.96 10.33 -13.06
C LYS A 170 16.51 10.51 -12.60
N GLU A 171 16.13 9.69 -11.63
CA GLU A 171 14.79 9.62 -11.04
C GLU A 171 13.65 9.07 -11.95
N GLU A 172 13.91 8.65 -13.19
CA GLU A 172 12.93 7.92 -14.00
C GLU A 172 12.71 6.51 -13.42
N ALA A 173 11.47 6.05 -13.39
CA ALA A 173 11.11 4.69 -12.99
C ALA A 173 11.20 3.72 -14.17
N GLY A 174 11.54 2.47 -13.88
CA GLY A 174 11.57 1.36 -14.83
C GLY A 174 12.98 0.85 -15.15
N TRP A 175 13.02 -0.16 -16.02
CA TRP A 175 14.26 -0.80 -16.47
C TRP A 175 14.70 -0.28 -17.84
N LEU A 176 16.00 -0.33 -18.11
CA LEU A 176 16.55 -0.15 -19.46
C LEU A 176 17.02 -1.50 -20.01
N TYR A 177 16.94 -1.68 -21.33
CA TYR A 177 17.53 -2.83 -22.03
C TYR A 177 18.42 -2.36 -23.17
N SER A 178 19.50 -3.08 -23.46
CA SER A 178 20.44 -2.70 -24.52
C SER A 178 19.99 -3.15 -25.90
N GLU A 179 20.59 -2.57 -26.94
CA GLU A 179 20.68 -3.20 -28.26
C GLU A 179 21.43 -4.56 -28.19
N PRO A 180 21.24 -5.47 -29.17
CA PRO A 180 21.93 -6.76 -29.19
C PRO A 180 23.41 -6.61 -29.57
N THR A 181 24.26 -7.48 -29.02
CA THR A 181 25.69 -7.56 -29.32
C THR A 181 26.13 -8.98 -29.65
N ALA A 182 26.98 -9.13 -30.68
CA ALA A 182 27.47 -10.45 -31.10
C ALA A 182 28.43 -11.12 -30.09
N VAL A 183 29.00 -10.34 -29.17
CA VAL A 183 29.92 -10.81 -28.13
C VAL A 183 29.47 -10.33 -26.76
N PRO A 184 29.77 -11.07 -25.67
CA PRO A 184 29.54 -10.58 -24.33
C PRO A 184 30.47 -9.40 -24.03
N LEU A 185 29.93 -8.37 -23.37
CA LEU A 185 30.62 -7.12 -23.06
C LEU A 185 30.91 -6.98 -21.57
N PHE A 186 30.03 -7.45 -20.69
CA PHE A 186 30.17 -7.33 -19.24
C PHE A 186 30.27 -8.70 -18.57
N GLY A 187 30.41 -8.71 -17.24
CA GLY A 187 30.39 -9.95 -16.45
C GLY A 187 31.61 -10.84 -16.68
N GLU A 188 31.48 -12.11 -16.31
CA GLU A 188 32.59 -13.07 -16.33
C GLU A 188 33.05 -13.45 -17.74
N GLN A 189 32.20 -13.24 -18.75
CA GLN A 189 32.49 -13.59 -20.15
C GLN A 189 32.92 -12.38 -21.00
N GLY A 190 32.68 -11.17 -20.51
CA GLY A 190 33.05 -9.92 -21.18
C GLY A 190 34.38 -9.36 -20.69
N ASN A 191 34.99 -8.48 -21.50
CA ASN A 191 36.21 -7.76 -21.14
C ASN A 191 35.93 -6.29 -20.73
N GLY A 192 34.68 -5.84 -20.77
CA GLY A 192 34.27 -4.49 -20.42
C GLY A 192 33.96 -4.35 -18.93
N ALA A 193 34.19 -3.15 -18.40
CA ALA A 193 33.73 -2.79 -17.06
C ALA A 193 32.20 -2.70 -17.03
N PHE A 194 31.59 -3.09 -15.90
CA PHE A 194 30.16 -2.92 -15.68
C PHE A 194 29.73 -1.45 -15.86
N PRO A 195 28.53 -1.17 -16.38
CA PRO A 195 28.06 0.20 -16.56
C PRO A 195 27.96 0.97 -15.23
N ASP A 196 28.56 2.16 -15.16
CA ASP A 196 28.43 3.06 -14.01
C ASP A 196 27.14 3.87 -14.12
N TYR A 197 26.15 3.53 -13.28
CA TYR A 197 24.82 4.17 -13.27
C TYR A 197 24.85 5.68 -13.01
N ARG A 198 25.98 6.24 -12.56
CA ARG A 198 26.11 7.69 -12.30
C ARG A 198 26.61 8.46 -13.52
N ARG A 199 27.12 7.77 -14.54
CA ARG A 199 27.67 8.37 -15.74
C ARG A 199 26.63 8.46 -16.85
N SER A 200 27.06 9.02 -17.97
CA SER A 200 26.26 9.08 -19.19
C SER A 200 25.94 7.68 -19.70
N GLU A 201 24.73 7.45 -20.23
CA GLU A 201 24.38 6.22 -20.95
C GLU A 201 25.42 5.83 -22.00
N LYS A 202 25.95 6.84 -22.73
CA LYS A 202 26.95 6.66 -23.78
C LYS A 202 28.25 6.07 -23.27
N SER A 203 28.56 6.26 -21.98
CA SER A 203 29.80 5.75 -21.39
C SER A 203 29.81 4.23 -21.23
N SER A 204 28.65 3.55 -21.31
CA SER A 204 28.58 2.10 -21.26
C SER A 204 28.99 1.42 -22.58
N GLY A 205 29.13 2.20 -23.68
CA GLY A 205 29.42 1.66 -25.00
C GLY A 205 28.24 0.94 -25.67
N LEU A 206 27.01 1.12 -25.16
CA LEU A 206 25.79 0.51 -25.69
C LEU A 206 24.70 1.57 -25.87
N ARG A 207 23.83 1.37 -26.85
CA ARG A 207 22.55 2.06 -26.90
C ARG A 207 21.55 1.38 -25.95
N TRP A 208 20.94 2.19 -25.07
CA TRP A 208 19.89 1.74 -24.15
C TRP A 208 18.50 2.17 -24.62
N LEU A 209 17.55 1.27 -24.43
CA LEU A 209 16.15 1.40 -24.79
C LEU A 209 15.28 1.25 -23.53
N PRO A 210 14.09 1.87 -23.51
CA PRO A 210 13.55 2.77 -24.53
C PRO A 210 14.32 4.11 -24.61
N THR A 211 14.34 4.71 -25.81
CA THR A 211 15.07 5.96 -26.08
C THR A 211 14.55 7.11 -25.23
N GLY A 212 15.47 7.91 -24.67
CA GLY A 212 15.14 9.02 -23.78
C GLY A 212 14.64 10.27 -24.48
N GLU A 213 15.03 10.45 -25.74
CA GLU A 213 14.93 11.71 -26.47
C GLU A 213 14.07 11.56 -27.73
N TRP A 214 13.38 12.64 -28.08
CA TRP A 214 12.62 12.74 -29.33
C TRP A 214 13.56 12.73 -30.55
N SER A 215 13.08 12.19 -31.68
CA SER A 215 13.75 12.41 -32.96
C SER A 215 13.69 13.91 -33.32
N ALA A 216 14.65 14.38 -34.13
CA ALA A 216 14.68 15.77 -34.57
C ALA A 216 13.36 16.20 -35.26
N ASP A 217 12.79 15.32 -36.08
CA ASP A 217 11.49 15.54 -36.73
C ASP A 217 10.34 15.70 -35.72
N ARG A 218 10.27 14.82 -34.71
CA ARG A 218 9.25 14.92 -33.66
C ARG A 218 9.44 16.17 -32.81
N MET A 219 10.67 16.52 -32.47
CA MET A 219 11.01 17.69 -31.64
C MET A 219 10.61 19.01 -32.33
N ALA A 220 10.65 19.07 -33.66
CA ALA A 220 10.23 20.24 -34.43
C ALA A 220 8.71 20.49 -34.41
N ARG A 221 7.90 19.53 -33.93
CA ARG A 221 6.45 19.68 -33.83
C ARG A 221 6.07 20.41 -32.54
N PRO A 222 4.92 21.12 -32.50
CA PRO A 222 4.34 21.64 -31.26
C PRO A 222 4.18 20.56 -30.18
N ASN A 223 4.24 20.93 -28.89
CA ASN A 223 4.26 19.98 -27.77
C ASN A 223 3.12 18.94 -27.79
N CYS A 224 1.87 19.38 -27.99
CA CYS A 224 0.73 18.46 -28.04
C CYS A 224 0.78 17.57 -29.30
N ALA A 225 1.17 18.12 -30.45
CA ALA A 225 1.38 17.35 -31.69
C ALA A 225 2.49 16.30 -31.59
N ARG A 226 3.52 16.59 -30.80
CA ARG A 226 4.60 15.66 -30.53
C ARG A 226 4.17 14.54 -29.58
N LEU A 227 3.40 14.87 -28.55
CA LEU A 227 2.97 13.94 -27.50
C LEU A 227 1.81 13.03 -27.90
N PHE A 228 0.81 13.61 -28.56
CA PHE A 228 -0.49 12.98 -28.81
C PHE A 228 -0.81 12.82 -30.30
N GLU A 229 0.16 13.12 -31.17
CA GLU A 229 0.01 13.17 -32.64
C GLU A 229 -0.96 14.25 -33.11
N SER A 230 -1.18 14.40 -34.41
CA SER A 230 -2.18 15.36 -34.90
C SER A 230 -3.53 14.64 -35.01
N PRO A 231 -4.64 15.24 -34.54
CA PRO A 231 -5.96 14.63 -34.66
C PRO A 231 -6.40 14.54 -36.13
N ASP A 232 -7.37 13.64 -36.39
CA ASP A 232 -8.02 13.53 -37.70
C ASP A 232 -8.67 14.86 -38.11
N ALA A 233 -8.60 15.17 -39.41
CA ALA A 233 -9.25 16.35 -39.98
C ALA A 233 -10.76 16.34 -39.66
N GLY A 234 -11.26 17.42 -39.03
CA GLY A 234 -12.67 17.59 -38.70
C GLY A 234 -13.10 17.10 -37.31
N LYS A 235 -12.20 16.51 -36.51
CA LYS A 235 -12.44 16.17 -35.09
C LYS A 235 -11.63 17.07 -34.17
N PRO A 236 -12.19 18.19 -33.67
CA PRO A 236 -11.46 19.03 -32.74
C PRO A 236 -11.25 18.30 -31.41
N VAL A 237 -10.03 18.40 -30.89
CA VAL A 237 -9.65 17.88 -29.56
C VAL A 237 -8.98 18.99 -28.75
N SER A 238 -8.81 18.77 -27.45
CA SER A 238 -8.04 19.64 -26.57
C SER A 238 -7.01 18.85 -25.77
N ALA A 239 -6.04 19.56 -25.21
CA ALA A 239 -5.11 19.04 -24.23
C ALA A 239 -5.02 19.98 -23.04
N LEU A 240 -4.71 19.43 -21.88
CA LEU A 240 -4.35 20.18 -20.68
C LEU A 240 -2.84 20.12 -20.46
N ALA A 241 -2.27 21.23 -20.00
CA ALA A 241 -0.92 21.27 -19.48
C ALA A 241 -0.87 21.97 -18.14
N TRP A 242 -0.06 21.46 -17.21
CA TRP A 242 0.02 21.96 -15.84
C TRP A 242 1.47 22.20 -15.42
N SER A 243 1.73 23.38 -14.87
CA SER A 243 3.01 23.84 -14.36
C SER A 243 2.83 24.72 -13.12
N ARG A 244 3.93 25.16 -12.54
CA ARG A 244 3.98 26.09 -11.40
C ARG A 244 5.04 27.17 -11.62
N ILE A 245 4.69 28.40 -11.31
CA ILE A 245 5.59 29.54 -11.25
C ILE A 245 6.48 29.43 -10.02
N ASP A 246 7.79 29.57 -10.18
CA ASP A 246 8.75 29.57 -9.08
C ASP A 246 9.49 30.91 -8.96
N GLY A 247 9.74 31.37 -7.73
CA GLY A 247 10.52 32.57 -7.43
C GLY A 247 9.85 33.94 -7.62
N ALA A 248 8.58 33.99 -8.01
CA ALA A 248 7.84 35.25 -8.21
C ALA A 248 7.09 35.70 -6.94
N LEU A 249 6.97 37.02 -6.73
CA LEU A 249 6.31 37.58 -5.55
C LEU A 249 4.80 37.79 -5.79
N PRO A 250 3.94 37.61 -4.77
CA PRO A 250 2.54 38.02 -4.84
C PRO A 250 2.42 39.50 -5.22
N GLY A 251 1.52 39.82 -6.15
CA GLY A 251 1.31 41.16 -6.68
C GLY A 251 2.35 41.61 -7.73
N GLU A 252 3.35 40.80 -8.05
CA GLU A 252 4.31 41.10 -9.12
C GLU A 252 3.59 41.12 -10.47
N ARG A 253 3.82 42.19 -11.25
CA ARG A 253 3.38 42.25 -12.65
C ARG A 253 4.34 41.46 -13.51
N THR A 254 3.81 40.53 -14.28
CA THR A 254 4.55 39.63 -15.14
C THR A 254 4.08 39.76 -16.56
N VAL A 255 5.00 39.63 -17.51
CA VAL A 255 4.69 39.56 -18.93
C VAL A 255 4.73 38.10 -19.36
N TRP A 256 3.63 37.64 -19.92
CA TRP A 256 3.45 36.29 -20.45
C TRP A 256 3.50 36.39 -21.97
N GLU A 257 4.44 35.70 -22.60
CA GLU A 257 4.58 35.72 -24.05
C GLU A 257 4.88 34.35 -24.62
N GLY A 258 4.56 34.19 -25.90
CA GLY A 258 4.80 32.94 -26.61
C GLY A 258 3.92 32.77 -27.83
N ARG A 259 3.66 31.52 -28.18
CA ARG A 259 2.92 31.12 -29.36
C ARG A 259 1.88 30.07 -29.01
N VAL A 260 0.70 30.15 -29.62
CA VAL A 260 -0.33 29.12 -29.54
C VAL A 260 -0.71 28.64 -30.94
N TRP A 261 -1.00 27.36 -31.07
CA TRP A 261 -1.39 26.74 -32.36
C TRP A 261 -2.89 26.49 -32.49
N GLY A 262 -3.69 26.92 -31.51
CA GLY A 262 -5.15 26.86 -31.54
C GLY A 262 -5.73 27.68 -30.39
N ALA A 263 -7.06 27.67 -30.25
CA ALA A 263 -7.73 28.38 -29.17
C ALA A 263 -7.17 27.90 -27.82
N THR A 264 -6.69 28.84 -27.00
CA THR A 264 -5.93 28.52 -25.78
C THR A 264 -6.35 29.43 -24.65
N THR A 265 -6.58 28.85 -23.48
CA THR A 265 -6.82 29.59 -22.24
C THR A 265 -5.74 29.23 -21.24
N PHE A 266 -5.22 30.25 -20.55
CA PHE A 266 -4.28 30.14 -19.46
C PHE A 266 -5.00 30.50 -18.15
N TRP A 267 -4.86 29.66 -17.13
CA TRP A 267 -5.36 29.90 -15.78
C TRP A 267 -4.21 30.02 -14.80
N LEU A 268 -4.32 30.99 -13.90
CA LEU A 268 -3.46 31.16 -12.74
C LEU A 268 -4.28 30.89 -11.48
N ASP A 269 -3.90 29.89 -10.70
CA ASP A 269 -4.56 29.49 -9.45
C ASP A 269 -6.08 29.31 -9.62
N GLY A 270 -6.48 28.73 -10.76
CA GLY A 270 -7.87 28.48 -11.13
C GLY A 270 -8.62 29.66 -11.77
N THR A 271 -8.01 30.84 -11.84
CA THR A 271 -8.61 32.04 -12.46
C THR A 271 -8.09 32.21 -13.89
N PRO A 272 -8.96 32.38 -14.92
CA PRO A 272 -8.51 32.61 -16.28
C PRO A 272 -7.83 33.98 -16.40
N VAL A 273 -6.60 34.01 -16.91
CA VAL A 273 -5.79 35.24 -17.04
C VAL A 273 -5.52 35.65 -18.49
N VAL A 274 -5.42 34.69 -19.41
CA VAL A 274 -5.23 34.96 -20.85
C VAL A 274 -6.15 34.04 -21.64
N ARG A 275 -6.85 34.59 -22.64
CA ARG A 275 -7.73 33.86 -23.56
C ARG A 275 -7.42 34.25 -25.00
N LEU A 276 -7.05 33.27 -25.80
CA LEU A 276 -6.69 33.44 -27.21
C LEU A 276 -7.62 32.58 -28.05
N GLU A 277 -8.39 33.20 -28.94
CA GLU A 277 -9.41 32.53 -29.75
C GLU A 277 -8.83 31.79 -30.98
N LYS A 278 -7.60 32.13 -31.39
CA LYS A 278 -6.97 31.63 -32.62
C LYS A 278 -5.47 31.40 -32.41
N ALA A 279 -4.88 30.62 -33.31
CA ALA A 279 -3.44 30.44 -33.40
C ALA A 279 -2.71 31.78 -33.65
N GLY A 280 -1.54 31.97 -33.06
CA GLY A 280 -0.76 33.19 -33.19
C GLY A 280 0.26 33.37 -32.07
N THR A 281 1.03 34.45 -32.14
CA THR A 281 1.90 34.92 -31.05
C THR A 281 1.12 35.86 -30.14
N PHE A 282 1.43 35.86 -28.85
CA PHE A 282 0.80 36.74 -27.86
C PHE A 282 1.83 37.33 -26.90
N ARG A 283 1.46 38.44 -26.26
CA ARG A 283 2.20 39.08 -25.17
C ARG A 283 1.21 39.83 -24.30
N GLU A 284 1.02 39.36 -23.07
CA GLU A 284 0.00 39.88 -22.14
C GLU A 284 0.63 40.20 -20.78
N GLU A 285 0.10 41.22 -20.11
CA GLU A 285 0.47 41.53 -18.72
C GLU A 285 -0.47 40.83 -17.75
N VAL A 286 0.10 40.01 -16.85
CA VAL A 286 -0.63 39.27 -15.82
C VAL A 286 -0.07 39.63 -14.45
N THR A 287 -0.94 39.99 -13.52
CA THR A 287 -0.55 40.22 -12.12
C THR A 287 -0.69 38.94 -11.32
N LEU A 288 0.38 38.52 -10.64
CA LEU A 288 0.34 37.31 -9.82
C LEU A 288 -0.47 37.55 -8.55
N GLY A 289 -1.36 36.61 -8.22
CA GLY A 289 -2.12 36.64 -6.98
C GLY A 289 -1.31 36.16 -5.77
N GLU A 290 -1.98 36.02 -4.62
CA GLU A 290 -1.42 35.38 -3.41
C GLU A 290 -1.44 33.83 -3.48
N GLY A 291 -1.91 33.26 -4.59
CA GLY A 291 -2.03 31.83 -4.78
C GLY A 291 -0.68 31.12 -4.97
N GLY A 292 -0.73 29.80 -5.06
CA GLY A 292 0.44 28.92 -5.16
C GLY A 292 1.15 28.93 -6.52
N GLY A 293 0.82 29.89 -7.40
CA GLY A 293 1.44 30.05 -8.71
C GLY A 293 1.12 28.92 -9.69
N GLN A 294 -0.01 28.23 -9.52
CA GLN A 294 -0.39 27.10 -10.38
C GLN A 294 -0.82 27.61 -11.75
N VAL A 295 -0.15 27.15 -12.81
CA VAL A 295 -0.47 27.49 -14.19
C VAL A 295 -1.08 26.29 -14.88
N LEU A 296 -2.36 26.38 -15.23
CA LEU A 296 -3.03 25.40 -16.07
C LEU A 296 -3.23 26.02 -17.46
N VAL A 297 -3.03 25.24 -18.50
CA VAL A 297 -3.25 25.63 -19.89
C VAL A 297 -4.17 24.61 -20.53
N GLN A 298 -5.14 25.07 -21.30
CA GLN A 298 -6.00 24.24 -22.15
C GLN A 298 -5.81 24.78 -23.55
N THR A 299 -5.41 23.91 -24.46
CA THR A 299 -5.16 24.27 -25.86
C THR A 299 -5.91 23.32 -26.77
N ALA A 300 -6.65 23.88 -27.72
CA ALA A 300 -7.42 23.13 -28.70
C ALA A 300 -6.63 22.92 -29.99
N SER A 301 -6.98 21.88 -30.75
CA SER A 301 -6.43 21.64 -32.07
C SER A 301 -7.00 22.57 -33.14
N SER A 302 -6.16 22.95 -34.10
CA SER A 302 -6.57 23.71 -35.29
C SER A 302 -5.82 23.26 -36.54
N GLU A 303 -6.13 23.86 -37.69
CA GLU A 303 -5.41 23.63 -38.95
C GLU A 303 -3.93 24.02 -38.87
N ALA A 304 -3.55 24.93 -37.97
CA ALA A 304 -2.16 25.31 -37.75
C ALA A 304 -1.37 24.27 -36.93
N GLY A 305 -2.05 23.28 -36.33
CA GLY A 305 -1.51 22.33 -35.37
C GLY A 305 -2.18 22.48 -33.99
N TRP A 306 -1.50 22.03 -32.94
CA TRP A 306 -2.02 22.14 -31.57
C TRP A 306 -0.90 22.08 -30.54
N GLY A 307 -1.01 22.91 -29.50
CA GLY A 307 0.06 23.13 -28.53
C GLY A 307 0.27 24.60 -28.21
N PHE A 308 1.27 24.87 -27.38
CA PHE A 308 1.63 26.23 -26.95
C PHE A 308 3.10 26.34 -26.53
N GLU A 309 3.61 27.56 -26.54
CA GLU A 309 4.85 28.02 -25.93
C GLU A 309 4.50 29.12 -24.94
N LEU A 310 5.15 29.13 -23.78
CA LEU A 310 4.96 30.14 -22.75
C LEU A 310 6.28 30.47 -22.07
N GLU A 311 6.66 31.73 -22.14
CA GLU A 311 7.76 32.33 -21.39
C GLU A 311 7.19 33.42 -20.48
N LEU A 312 7.73 33.47 -19.26
CA LEU A 312 7.32 34.42 -18.23
C LEU A 312 8.49 35.34 -17.90
N SER A 313 8.24 36.64 -17.83
CA SER A 313 9.22 37.61 -17.34
C SER A 313 8.62 38.54 -16.29
N GLY A 314 9.34 38.73 -15.19
CA GLY A 314 9.01 39.67 -14.12
C GLY A 314 9.89 40.92 -14.20
N THR A 315 9.80 41.76 -13.16
CA THR A 315 10.62 42.99 -13.10
C THR A 315 12.11 42.70 -12.94
N ARG A 316 12.46 41.49 -12.47
CA ARG A 316 13.82 41.03 -12.20
C ARG A 316 14.40 40.13 -13.30
N GLY A 317 13.67 39.90 -14.39
CA GLY A 317 14.09 39.02 -15.49
C GLY A 317 13.16 37.81 -15.70
N PRO A 318 13.63 36.77 -16.40
CA PRO A 318 12.83 35.56 -16.67
C PRO A 318 12.38 34.87 -15.37
N ILE A 319 11.14 34.43 -15.35
CA ILE A 319 10.55 33.67 -14.25
C ILE A 319 10.47 32.19 -14.67
N PRO A 320 11.14 31.28 -13.94
CA PRO A 320 11.13 29.88 -14.29
C PRO A 320 9.77 29.23 -14.01
N LEU A 321 9.39 28.34 -14.92
CA LEU A 321 8.32 27.37 -14.72
C LEU A 321 8.93 26.07 -14.19
N THR A 322 8.20 25.38 -13.32
CA THR A 322 8.61 24.11 -12.70
C THR A 322 7.46 23.11 -12.71
N LEU A 323 7.77 21.82 -12.63
CA LEU A 323 6.72 20.81 -12.53
C LEU A 323 5.86 21.05 -11.29
N PRO A 324 4.55 20.86 -11.41
CA PRO A 324 3.68 20.91 -10.26
C PRO A 324 3.94 19.67 -9.38
N ALA A 325 3.87 19.84 -8.05
CA ALA A 325 3.81 18.74 -7.09
C ALA A 325 4.98 17.72 -7.08
N GLY A 326 6.23 18.16 -7.27
CA GLY A 326 7.41 17.33 -6.97
C GLY A 326 7.57 16.09 -7.86
N VAL A 327 7.01 16.10 -9.08
CA VAL A 327 7.22 15.02 -10.07
C VAL A 327 8.70 14.95 -10.45
N LEU A 328 9.27 13.74 -10.36
CA LEU A 328 10.67 13.45 -10.65
C LEU A 328 10.83 12.75 -12.01
N GLY A 329 12.07 12.71 -12.52
CA GLY A 329 12.38 12.01 -13.77
C GLY A 329 11.95 12.76 -15.04
N SER A 330 11.92 14.09 -14.99
CA SER A 330 11.59 14.95 -16.13
C SER A 330 12.62 16.05 -16.30
N ARG A 331 12.85 16.46 -17.56
CA ARG A 331 13.67 17.61 -17.94
C ARG A 331 12.83 18.88 -18.20
N GLY A 332 11.53 18.74 -18.43
CA GLY A 332 10.62 19.83 -18.78
C GLY A 332 9.75 20.27 -17.59
N PRO A 333 9.20 21.51 -17.61
CA PRO A 333 8.45 22.06 -16.49
C PRO A 333 6.93 21.79 -16.55
N TRP A 334 6.47 20.97 -17.49
CA TRP A 334 5.04 20.78 -17.78
C TRP A 334 4.63 19.31 -17.66
N LEU A 335 3.47 19.09 -17.04
CA LEU A 335 2.67 17.88 -17.22
C LEU A 335 1.66 18.10 -18.34
N TYR A 336 1.35 17.07 -19.13
CA TYR A 336 0.38 17.13 -20.22
C TYR A 336 -0.65 16.01 -20.12
N ALA A 337 -1.92 16.29 -20.43
CA ALA A 337 -2.98 15.29 -20.53
C ALA A 337 -3.81 15.51 -21.79
N GLY A 338 -3.94 14.47 -22.61
CA GLY A 338 -4.75 14.46 -23.83
C GLY A 338 -4.49 13.23 -24.70
N PRO A 339 -5.16 13.15 -25.87
CA PRO A 339 -6.24 14.03 -26.36
C PRO A 339 -7.51 13.99 -25.49
N LEU A 340 -8.15 15.13 -25.27
CA LEU A 340 -9.38 15.33 -24.49
C LEU A 340 -10.49 15.94 -25.36
N ALA A 341 -11.75 15.83 -24.90
CA ALA A 341 -12.86 16.55 -25.52
C ALA A 341 -12.62 18.08 -25.49
N PRO A 342 -13.09 18.84 -26.50
CA PRO A 342 -12.86 20.30 -26.59
C PRO A 342 -13.29 21.13 -25.36
N ASP A 343 -14.28 20.66 -24.61
CA ASP A 343 -14.92 21.34 -23.48
C ASP A 343 -14.51 20.78 -22.10
N VAL A 344 -13.41 20.02 -22.02
CA VAL A 344 -13.01 19.24 -20.83
C VAL A 344 -12.89 20.03 -19.51
N THR A 345 -12.67 21.35 -19.54
CA THR A 345 -12.38 22.12 -18.32
C THR A 345 -13.51 23.07 -17.89
N ALA A 346 -14.50 22.54 -17.17
CA ALA A 346 -15.45 23.37 -16.41
C ALA A 346 -14.92 23.79 -15.01
N ALA A 347 -13.83 23.17 -14.52
CA ALA A 347 -13.29 23.40 -13.17
C ALA A 347 -11.74 23.26 -13.12
N PRO A 348 -10.97 24.29 -13.50
CA PRO A 348 -9.51 24.23 -13.67
C PRO A 348 -8.76 23.89 -12.38
N ALA A 349 -9.18 24.41 -11.23
CA ALA A 349 -8.57 24.09 -9.94
C ALA A 349 -8.68 22.59 -9.59
N LYS A 350 -9.76 21.91 -10.03
CA LYS A 350 -9.92 20.46 -9.85
C LYS A 350 -9.15 19.65 -10.89
N ALA A 351 -8.87 20.23 -12.06
CA ALA A 351 -8.08 19.59 -13.11
C ALA A 351 -6.59 19.55 -12.73
N ALA A 352 -6.07 20.59 -12.07
CA ALA A 352 -4.71 20.67 -11.53
C ALA A 352 -4.49 19.75 -10.31
N SER A 353 -4.60 18.43 -10.52
CA SER A 353 -4.48 17.41 -9.49
C SER A 353 -3.84 16.12 -10.04
N LEU A 354 -2.96 15.50 -9.25
CA LEU A 354 -2.39 14.18 -9.52
C LEU A 354 -3.29 13.02 -9.10
N ARG A 355 -4.51 13.29 -8.62
CA ARG A 355 -5.46 12.24 -8.19
C ARG A 355 -6.44 11.84 -9.30
N ARG A 356 -6.51 12.64 -10.37
CA ARG A 356 -7.61 12.59 -11.34
C ARG A 356 -7.19 11.98 -12.68
N LEU A 357 -8.01 11.07 -13.17
CA LEU A 357 -8.01 10.61 -14.57
C LEU A 357 -8.89 11.54 -15.41
N PHE A 358 -8.59 11.63 -16.70
CA PHE A 358 -9.33 12.43 -17.68
C PHE A 358 -9.99 11.53 -18.72
N GLU A 359 -11.13 11.94 -19.25
CA GLU A 359 -11.77 11.25 -20.39
C GLU A 359 -10.96 11.48 -21.66
N HIS A 360 -10.69 10.41 -22.40
CA HIS A 360 -10.11 10.50 -23.73
C HIS A 360 -11.10 11.09 -24.74
N ALA A 361 -10.63 11.85 -25.72
CA ALA A 361 -11.48 12.52 -26.71
C ALA A 361 -12.38 11.58 -27.52
N ASP A 362 -11.84 10.43 -27.94
CA ASP A 362 -12.60 9.44 -28.72
C ASP A 362 -13.57 8.61 -27.86
N GLY A 363 -13.57 8.82 -26.53
CA GLY A 363 -14.22 7.92 -25.59
C GLY A 363 -13.54 6.54 -25.55
N GLY A 364 -14.28 5.57 -25.04
CA GLY A 364 -13.81 4.19 -24.88
C GLY A 364 -14.41 3.54 -23.64
N GLU A 365 -14.48 2.22 -23.63
CA GLU A 365 -14.94 1.47 -22.46
C GLU A 365 -13.80 1.28 -21.46
N GLY A 366 -14.12 1.36 -20.17
CA GLY A 366 -13.18 1.06 -19.09
C GLY A 366 -11.93 1.95 -19.07
N ALA A 367 -10.77 1.33 -18.82
CA ALA A 367 -9.51 2.04 -18.64
C ALA A 367 -8.96 2.69 -19.93
N HIS A 368 -9.26 2.11 -21.10
CA HIS A 368 -8.78 2.62 -22.39
C HIS A 368 -9.48 3.92 -22.83
N GLY A 369 -10.65 4.23 -22.27
CA GLY A 369 -11.32 5.52 -22.45
C GLY A 369 -10.77 6.64 -21.56
N LYS A 370 -9.71 6.39 -20.77
CA LYS A 370 -9.13 7.37 -19.83
C LYS A 370 -7.67 7.65 -20.16
N VAL A 371 -7.25 8.89 -19.89
CA VAL A 371 -5.85 9.32 -19.93
C VAL A 371 -5.42 9.94 -18.60
N TYR A 372 -4.11 10.05 -18.43
CA TYR A 372 -3.46 10.62 -17.27
C TYR A 372 -2.27 11.48 -17.68
N TRP A 373 -1.67 12.17 -16.71
CA TRP A 373 -0.53 13.05 -16.91
C TRP A 373 0.66 12.34 -17.55
N SER A 374 1.25 13.01 -18.54
CA SER A 374 2.43 12.61 -19.28
C SER A 374 3.48 13.72 -19.26
N LEU A 375 4.73 13.34 -19.49
CA LEU A 375 5.86 14.23 -19.60
C LEU A 375 6.27 14.37 -21.07
N ASP A 376 6.92 15.47 -21.40
CA ASP A 376 7.41 15.75 -22.75
C ASP A 376 8.65 14.94 -23.13
N ALA A 377 8.50 13.61 -23.13
CA ALA A 377 9.50 12.66 -23.58
C ALA A 377 8.82 11.44 -24.22
N PRO A 378 9.50 10.71 -25.13
CA PRO A 378 8.91 9.58 -25.84
C PRO A 378 8.28 8.55 -24.90
N GLY A 379 6.95 8.40 -24.99
CA GLY A 379 6.16 7.44 -24.22
C GLY A 379 6.18 7.62 -22.71
N CYS A 380 6.60 8.79 -22.19
CA CYS A 380 6.81 9.00 -20.76
C CYS A 380 5.53 9.48 -20.07
N ALA A 381 4.95 8.61 -19.24
CA ALA A 381 3.80 8.90 -18.39
C ALA A 381 4.24 9.16 -16.94
N VAL A 382 3.43 9.89 -16.18
CA VAL A 382 3.64 10.02 -14.73
C VAL A 382 2.97 8.85 -14.02
N ARG A 383 3.68 8.21 -13.09
CA ARG A 383 3.11 7.17 -12.21
C ARG A 383 3.51 7.43 -10.75
N PRO A 384 2.62 7.19 -9.75
CA PRO A 384 2.95 7.24 -8.33
C PRO A 384 3.64 5.94 -7.90
N PHE A 385 4.59 6.03 -6.98
CA PHE A 385 5.29 4.89 -6.40
C PHE A 385 5.47 5.05 -4.89
N TYR A 386 5.51 3.91 -4.20
CA TYR A 386 5.92 3.88 -2.81
C TYR A 386 7.44 4.01 -2.69
N GLU A 387 7.92 5.20 -2.36
CA GLU A 387 9.37 5.47 -2.34
C GLU A 387 10.14 4.78 -1.22
N ASN A 388 9.43 4.30 -0.19
CA ASN A 388 10.02 3.72 1.01
C ASN A 388 9.40 2.37 1.37
N ALA A 389 8.99 1.56 0.39
CA ALA A 389 8.27 0.32 0.67
C ALA A 389 9.01 -0.88 0.11
N MET A 390 9.88 -1.51 0.90
CA MET A 390 9.99 -2.95 0.77
C MET A 390 9.51 -3.59 2.06
N LEU A 391 8.47 -4.39 1.92
CA LEU A 391 8.13 -5.37 2.92
C LEU A 391 9.02 -6.59 2.66
N SER A 392 10.04 -6.79 3.48
CA SER A 392 10.74 -8.09 3.49
C SER A 392 9.91 -9.09 4.29
N ASN A 393 10.13 -10.38 4.04
CA ASN A 393 9.58 -11.54 4.78
C ASN A 393 9.83 -11.48 6.29
N LYS A 394 10.66 -10.56 6.78
CA LYS A 394 10.94 -10.34 8.20
C LYS A 394 10.29 -9.07 8.78
N TRP A 395 9.30 -8.51 8.07
CA TRP A 395 8.29 -7.50 8.45
C TRP A 395 8.72 -6.42 9.46
N THR A 396 8.92 -5.21 8.93
CA THR A 396 8.98 -3.90 9.63
C THR A 396 10.05 -3.71 10.71
N THR A 397 11.30 -4.03 10.40
CA THR A 397 12.42 -3.24 10.93
C THR A 397 12.99 -2.40 9.80
N GLY A 398 12.78 -1.09 9.86
CA GLY A 398 13.35 -0.16 8.88
C GLY A 398 12.78 1.24 9.04
N SER A 399 13.45 2.21 8.43
CA SER A 399 13.08 3.63 8.41
C SER A 399 11.95 3.98 7.41
N ALA A 400 11.38 2.95 6.79
CA ALA A 400 10.33 3.02 5.79
C ALA A 400 8.97 3.42 6.38
N THR A 401 8.40 4.56 5.92
CA THR A 401 7.04 4.96 6.34
C THR A 401 5.97 4.02 5.80
N ASN A 402 5.00 3.69 6.65
CA ASN A 402 3.80 2.93 6.28
C ASN A 402 2.64 3.83 5.81
N PHE A 403 2.77 5.16 5.88
CA PHE A 403 1.69 6.07 5.54
C PHE A 403 1.19 5.88 4.09
N GLY A 404 -0.13 5.95 3.89
CA GLY A 404 -0.76 5.85 2.56
C GLY A 404 -0.72 4.44 1.95
N ARG A 405 -0.50 3.40 2.77
CA ARG A 405 -0.57 2.00 2.34
C ARG A 405 -1.85 1.32 2.76
N TRP A 406 -2.30 0.41 1.91
CA TRP A 406 -3.43 -0.48 2.15
C TRP A 406 -2.92 -1.90 2.44
N ASP A 407 -3.00 -2.33 3.69
CA ASP A 407 -2.76 -3.69 4.13
C ASP A 407 -3.57 -4.01 5.41
N TYR A 408 -3.71 -5.28 5.79
CA TYR A 408 -4.53 -5.60 6.96
C TYR A 408 -3.98 -5.11 8.31
N PRO A 409 -2.64 -5.13 8.60
CA PRO A 409 -2.11 -4.67 9.88
C PRO A 409 -2.27 -3.15 10.05
N LEU A 410 -2.16 -2.38 8.97
CA LEU A 410 -2.46 -0.96 9.00
C LEU A 410 -3.95 -0.69 9.15
N GLY A 411 -4.82 -1.57 8.63
CA GLY A 411 -6.26 -1.52 8.90
C GLY A 411 -6.57 -1.52 10.40
N VAL A 412 -6.04 -2.49 11.16
CA VAL A 412 -6.24 -2.53 12.62
C VAL A 412 -5.55 -1.35 13.32
N THR A 413 -4.41 -0.89 12.79
CA THR A 413 -3.70 0.28 13.34
C THR A 413 -4.49 1.57 13.17
N MET A 414 -5.06 1.81 11.99
CA MET A 414 -5.94 2.96 11.74
C MET A 414 -7.20 2.88 12.60
N TYR A 415 -7.77 1.68 12.78
CA TYR A 415 -8.88 1.49 13.72
C TYR A 415 -8.48 1.87 15.15
N GLY A 416 -7.33 1.40 15.63
CA GLY A 416 -6.81 1.76 16.95
C GLY A 416 -6.58 3.27 17.12
N LEU A 417 -5.99 3.94 16.13
CA LEU A 417 -5.79 5.39 16.16
C LEU A 417 -7.12 6.14 16.20
N LEU A 418 -8.13 5.75 15.41
CA LEU A 418 -9.45 6.39 15.41
C LEU A 418 -10.17 6.26 16.75
N ARG A 419 -10.05 5.11 17.42
CA ARG A 419 -10.65 4.85 18.75
C ARG A 419 -9.87 5.52 19.88
N ALA A 420 -8.54 5.55 19.80
CA ALA A 420 -7.71 6.30 20.74
C ALA A 420 -7.96 7.81 20.63
N ALA A 421 -8.02 8.34 19.40
CA ALA A 421 -8.32 9.74 19.15
C ALA A 421 -9.67 10.18 19.70
N GLU A 422 -10.69 9.33 19.61
CA GLU A 422 -12.00 9.59 20.22
C GLU A 422 -11.92 9.62 21.74
N THR A 423 -11.28 8.62 22.34
CA THR A 423 -11.20 8.46 23.79
C THR A 423 -10.39 9.60 24.43
N LEU A 424 -9.35 10.07 23.73
CA LEU A 424 -8.48 11.15 24.18
C LEU A 424 -8.94 12.55 23.73
N GLU A 425 -10.00 12.64 22.93
CA GLU A 425 -10.44 13.89 22.27
C GLU A 425 -9.33 14.58 21.45
N ARG A 426 -8.48 13.80 20.77
CA ARG A 426 -7.29 14.27 20.05
C ARG A 426 -7.49 14.32 18.54
N LYS A 427 -7.88 15.49 18.03
CA LYS A 427 -8.13 15.73 16.60
C LYS A 427 -6.92 15.44 15.70
N ASP A 428 -5.70 15.74 16.15
CA ASP A 428 -4.48 15.52 15.38
C ASP A 428 -4.22 14.04 15.08
N ILE A 429 -4.55 13.14 16.02
CA ILE A 429 -4.45 11.68 15.82
C ILE A 429 -5.52 11.21 14.82
N ALA A 430 -6.75 11.72 14.94
CA ALA A 430 -7.82 11.40 14.00
C ALA A 430 -7.50 11.89 12.58
N ASP A 431 -7.03 13.13 12.43
CA ASP A 431 -6.64 13.74 11.15
C ASP A 431 -5.54 12.92 10.46
N TYR A 432 -4.57 12.40 11.20
CA TYR A 432 -3.54 11.51 10.65
C TYR A 432 -4.17 10.24 10.07
N ALA A 433 -5.02 9.54 10.84
CA ALA A 433 -5.67 8.30 10.41
C ALA A 433 -6.58 8.54 9.19
N TYR A 434 -7.34 9.63 9.17
CA TYR A 434 -8.16 10.01 8.02
C TYR A 434 -7.32 10.27 6.78
N ARG A 435 -6.23 11.04 6.90
CA ARG A 435 -5.36 11.32 5.76
C ARG A 435 -4.72 10.06 5.21
N HIS A 436 -4.32 9.13 6.07
CA HIS A 436 -3.80 7.82 5.66
C HIS A 436 -4.82 7.05 4.82
N ILE A 437 -6.05 6.92 5.33
CA ILE A 437 -7.14 6.20 4.63
C ILE A 437 -7.48 6.91 3.32
N THR A 438 -7.63 8.23 3.35
CA THR A 438 -8.02 9.06 2.20
C THR A 438 -7.00 8.98 1.06
N VAL A 439 -5.70 9.00 1.36
CA VAL A 439 -4.65 8.83 0.34
C VAL A 439 -4.79 7.47 -0.37
N CYS A 440 -5.15 6.40 0.35
CA CYS A 440 -5.38 5.10 -0.26
C CYS A 440 -6.62 5.13 -1.17
N THR A 441 -7.74 5.68 -0.69
CA THR A 441 -9.02 5.67 -1.42
C THR A 441 -9.04 6.61 -2.62
N ASP A 442 -8.40 7.78 -2.51
CA ASP A 442 -8.33 8.78 -3.59
C ASP A 442 -7.59 8.25 -4.84
N PHE A 443 -6.67 7.32 -4.64
CA PHE A 443 -5.93 6.66 -5.72
C PHE A 443 -6.55 5.34 -6.17
N TYR A 444 -7.77 5.02 -5.73
CA TYR A 444 -8.43 3.76 -6.11
C TYR A 444 -8.69 3.67 -7.62
N ASP A 445 -9.31 4.70 -8.21
CA ASP A 445 -9.58 4.70 -9.66
C ASP A 445 -8.31 4.75 -10.48
N TYR A 446 -7.33 5.54 -10.04
CA TYR A 446 -6.01 5.55 -10.64
C TYR A 446 -5.38 4.15 -10.62
N ALA A 447 -5.39 3.46 -9.48
CA ALA A 447 -4.76 2.14 -9.35
C ALA A 447 -5.47 1.07 -10.19
N LEU A 448 -6.80 1.12 -10.31
CA LEU A 448 -7.56 0.27 -11.24
C LEU A 448 -7.15 0.54 -12.68
N TRP A 449 -7.10 1.80 -13.09
CA TRP A 449 -6.65 2.19 -14.43
C TRP A 449 -5.19 1.78 -14.70
N ASP A 450 -4.29 2.05 -13.77
CA ASP A 450 -2.85 1.79 -13.88
C ASP A 450 -2.56 0.29 -14.02
N LYS A 451 -3.30 -0.55 -13.29
CA LYS A 451 -3.26 -2.01 -13.46
C LYS A 451 -3.60 -2.43 -14.89
N GLU A 452 -4.70 -1.93 -15.45
CA GLU A 452 -5.14 -2.32 -16.79
C GLU A 452 -4.19 -1.78 -17.88
N ILE A 453 -3.65 -0.57 -17.70
CA ILE A 453 -2.76 0.07 -18.69
C ILE A 453 -1.32 -0.47 -18.65
N TYR A 454 -0.80 -0.79 -17.47
CA TYR A 454 0.62 -1.18 -17.29
C TYR A 454 0.80 -2.64 -16.84
N GLY A 455 -0.28 -3.42 -16.76
CA GLY A 455 -0.31 -4.83 -16.36
C GLY A 455 -0.29 -5.07 -14.84
N PHE A 456 0.26 -4.13 -14.06
CA PHE A 456 0.29 -4.18 -12.60
C PHE A 456 0.20 -2.77 -12.00
N PRO A 457 -0.60 -2.56 -10.94
CA PRO A 457 -0.73 -1.25 -10.31
C PRO A 457 0.57 -0.84 -9.60
N SER A 458 0.92 0.44 -9.62
CA SER A 458 2.11 0.97 -8.93
C SER A 458 1.87 1.35 -7.46
N VAL A 459 0.59 1.48 -7.07
CA VAL A 459 0.12 1.73 -5.71
C VAL A 459 -1.14 0.92 -5.42
N ASN A 460 -1.55 0.81 -4.15
CA ASN A 460 -2.80 0.14 -3.75
C ASN A 460 -2.92 -1.33 -4.22
N HIS A 461 -1.81 -2.06 -4.32
CA HIS A 461 -1.77 -3.41 -4.90
C HIS A 461 -2.81 -4.35 -4.29
N GLN A 462 -2.92 -4.41 -2.95
CA GLN A 462 -3.87 -5.30 -2.28
C GLN A 462 -5.32 -4.89 -2.52
N LEU A 463 -5.62 -3.59 -2.53
CA LEU A 463 -6.98 -3.07 -2.74
C LEU A 463 -7.53 -3.34 -4.14
N VAL A 464 -6.69 -3.34 -5.18
CA VAL A 464 -7.13 -3.57 -6.57
C VAL A 464 -6.87 -4.99 -7.08
N LEU A 465 -6.10 -5.79 -6.33
CA LEU A 465 -5.82 -7.20 -6.61
C LEU A 465 -6.38 -8.12 -5.52
N ILE A 466 -7.59 -7.85 -5.06
CA ILE A 466 -8.27 -8.62 -4.02
C ILE A 466 -8.40 -10.08 -4.48
N ARG A 467 -7.75 -10.99 -3.77
CA ARG A 467 -7.88 -12.45 -3.95
C ARG A 467 -8.19 -13.19 -2.66
N MET A 468 -8.06 -12.54 -1.52
CA MET A 468 -8.30 -13.12 -0.20
C MET A 468 -8.75 -12.03 0.77
N LEU A 469 -9.31 -12.46 1.90
CA LEU A 469 -9.84 -11.57 2.92
C LEU A 469 -8.79 -10.59 3.49
N ASP A 470 -7.55 -11.02 3.67
CA ASP A 470 -6.42 -10.20 4.13
C ASP A 470 -6.21 -8.96 3.25
N ASN A 471 -6.57 -9.00 1.96
CA ASN A 471 -6.35 -7.88 1.05
C ASN A 471 -7.34 -6.73 1.26
N CYS A 472 -8.46 -6.94 1.96
CA CYS A 472 -9.56 -5.98 1.95
C CYS A 472 -10.26 -5.80 3.31
N GLY A 473 -10.43 -6.87 4.09
CA GLY A 473 -11.30 -6.91 5.26
C GLY A 473 -10.98 -5.89 6.35
N SER A 474 -9.82 -6.04 6.98
CA SER A 474 -9.38 -5.20 8.10
C SER A 474 -9.34 -3.72 7.73
N PHE A 475 -8.76 -3.37 6.57
CA PHE A 475 -8.65 -1.97 6.17
C PHE A 475 -9.98 -1.40 5.69
N GLY A 476 -10.79 -2.17 4.95
CA GLY A 476 -12.16 -1.78 4.60
C GLY A 476 -13.03 -1.53 5.83
N SER A 477 -12.84 -2.32 6.89
CA SER A 477 -13.49 -2.13 8.18
C SER A 477 -13.08 -0.80 8.83
N ALA A 478 -11.79 -0.50 8.89
CA ALA A 478 -11.28 0.77 9.40
C ALA A 478 -11.73 1.98 8.56
N MET A 479 -11.78 1.84 7.23
CA MET A 479 -12.33 2.85 6.32
C MET A 479 -13.81 3.14 6.62
N LEU A 480 -14.62 2.11 6.89
CA LEU A 480 -16.02 2.29 7.29
C LEU A 480 -16.16 2.87 8.70
N GLU A 481 -15.20 2.65 9.60
CA GLU A 481 -15.16 3.38 10.87
C GLU A 481 -14.90 4.88 10.63
N ALA A 482 -13.99 5.22 9.73
CA ALA A 482 -13.73 6.61 9.34
C ALA A 482 -14.94 7.25 8.66
N TYR A 483 -15.66 6.50 7.82
CA TYR A 483 -16.87 6.94 7.12
C TYR A 483 -17.94 7.54 8.05
N LYS A 484 -18.08 7.00 9.27
CA LYS A 484 -19.05 7.49 10.27
C LYS A 484 -18.89 8.97 10.61
N ARG A 485 -17.67 9.49 10.47
CA ARG A 485 -17.30 10.87 10.83
C ARG A 485 -16.98 11.73 9.61
N CYS A 486 -16.42 11.11 8.57
CA CYS A 486 -16.08 11.78 7.32
C CYS A 486 -16.70 10.99 6.15
N PRO A 487 -17.96 11.28 5.79
CA PRO A 487 -18.68 10.52 4.78
C PRO A 487 -18.22 10.90 3.37
N GLU A 488 -17.10 10.31 2.93
CA GLU A 488 -16.59 10.47 1.57
C GLU A 488 -17.33 9.52 0.60
N PRO A 489 -17.80 9.99 -0.58
CA PRO A 489 -18.53 9.16 -1.54
C PRO A 489 -17.76 7.90 -1.99
N ASP A 490 -16.45 8.00 -2.14
CA ASP A 490 -15.60 6.88 -2.59
C ASP A 490 -15.52 5.75 -1.57
N PHE A 491 -15.70 6.03 -0.26
CA PHE A 491 -15.64 4.99 0.77
C PHE A 491 -16.75 3.95 0.57
N LEU A 492 -17.98 4.38 0.31
CA LEU A 492 -19.09 3.45 0.06
C LEU A 492 -18.90 2.69 -1.25
N ARG A 493 -18.32 3.32 -2.29
CA ARG A 493 -18.06 2.66 -3.57
C ARG A 493 -17.03 1.55 -3.42
N ILE A 494 -15.92 1.83 -2.73
CA ILE A 494 -14.89 0.83 -2.42
C ILE A 494 -15.47 -0.25 -1.51
N ALA A 495 -16.24 0.11 -0.49
CA ALA A 495 -16.86 -0.85 0.41
C ALA A 495 -17.83 -1.79 -0.31
N ARG A 496 -18.60 -1.30 -1.29
CA ARG A 496 -19.44 -2.16 -2.15
C ARG A 496 -18.61 -3.18 -2.93
N ALA A 497 -17.47 -2.76 -3.49
CA ALA A 497 -16.57 -3.68 -4.21
C ALA A 497 -16.00 -4.77 -3.28
N ILE A 498 -15.63 -4.40 -2.04
CA ILE A 498 -15.18 -5.35 -1.02
C ILE A 498 -16.31 -6.29 -0.60
N ALA A 499 -17.51 -5.77 -0.35
CA ALA A 499 -18.67 -6.56 0.05
C ALA A 499 -19.07 -7.55 -1.05
N ASP A 500 -19.07 -7.13 -2.31
CA ASP A 500 -19.31 -8.02 -3.45
C ASP A 500 -18.26 -9.13 -3.53
N PHE A 501 -16.97 -8.81 -3.32
CA PHE A 501 -15.93 -9.84 -3.24
C PHE A 501 -16.23 -10.85 -2.14
N ILE A 502 -16.44 -10.41 -0.90
CA ILE A 502 -16.64 -11.30 0.26
C ILE A 502 -17.92 -12.14 0.13
N LYS A 503 -19.03 -11.53 -0.33
CA LYS A 503 -20.33 -12.23 -0.40
C LYS A 503 -20.40 -13.19 -1.58
N ASN A 504 -19.95 -12.74 -2.75
CA ASN A 504 -20.31 -13.35 -4.03
C ASN A 504 -19.15 -14.03 -4.76
N ARG A 505 -17.89 -13.65 -4.48
CA ARG A 505 -16.72 -14.13 -5.25
C ARG A 505 -15.72 -14.93 -4.43
N LEU A 506 -15.61 -14.66 -3.13
CA LEU A 506 -14.75 -15.40 -2.22
C LEU A 506 -15.17 -16.88 -2.18
N GLU A 507 -14.17 -17.75 -2.17
CA GLU A 507 -14.38 -19.18 -2.24
C GLU A 507 -15.03 -19.75 -0.98
N ARG A 508 -15.91 -20.73 -1.19
CA ARG A 508 -16.71 -21.36 -0.15
C ARG A 508 -16.64 -22.88 -0.24
N ARG A 509 -16.68 -23.54 0.91
CA ARG A 509 -16.95 -24.97 1.03
C ARG A 509 -18.42 -25.25 0.71
N ASP A 510 -18.78 -26.53 0.56
CA ASP A 510 -20.15 -26.97 0.25
C ASP A 510 -21.16 -26.52 1.31
N ASP A 511 -20.74 -26.37 2.57
CA ASP A 511 -21.56 -25.87 3.67
C ASP A 511 -21.58 -24.33 3.76
N GLY A 512 -20.96 -23.63 2.80
CA GLY A 512 -20.89 -22.18 2.69
C GLY A 512 -19.76 -21.52 3.50
N ALA A 513 -18.91 -22.29 4.20
CA ALA A 513 -17.82 -21.73 4.98
C ALA A 513 -16.74 -21.12 4.10
N PHE A 514 -16.23 -19.93 4.45
CA PHE A 514 -15.11 -19.32 3.75
C PHE A 514 -13.84 -20.17 3.86
N TYR A 515 -13.07 -20.23 2.78
CA TYR A 515 -11.75 -20.84 2.78
C TYR A 515 -10.85 -20.20 1.72
N ARG A 516 -9.55 -20.49 1.79
CA ARG A 516 -8.53 -19.99 0.87
C ARG A 516 -8.27 -21.04 -0.21
N LEU A 517 -8.62 -20.76 -1.47
CA LEU A 517 -8.27 -21.64 -2.59
C LEU A 517 -6.79 -21.51 -2.97
N CYS A 518 -6.32 -20.28 -3.19
CA CYS A 518 -4.92 -19.86 -3.44
C CYS A 518 -4.04 -20.90 -4.16
N PRO A 519 -4.33 -21.28 -5.43
CA PRO A 519 -3.59 -22.34 -6.11
C PRO A 519 -2.09 -22.07 -6.19
N GLY A 520 -1.27 -23.06 -5.84
CA GLY A 520 0.20 -22.95 -5.88
C GLY A 520 0.83 -22.25 -4.67
N GLU A 521 0.04 -21.71 -3.75
CA GLU A 521 0.52 -21.09 -2.52
C GLU A 521 0.50 -22.07 -1.34
N TYR A 522 1.31 -21.82 -0.31
CA TYR A 522 1.30 -22.65 0.90
C TYR A 522 -0.08 -22.66 1.60
N ALA A 523 -0.84 -21.57 1.49
CA ALA A 523 -2.18 -21.43 2.06
C ALA A 523 -3.28 -22.11 1.20
N ALA A 524 -2.95 -22.79 0.10
CA ALA A 524 -3.92 -23.41 -0.78
C ALA A 524 -4.84 -24.41 -0.03
N ASN A 525 -6.15 -24.34 -0.28
CA ASN A 525 -7.17 -25.21 0.32
C ASN A 525 -7.13 -25.26 1.85
N THR A 526 -7.14 -24.11 2.51
CA THR A 526 -7.12 -24.01 3.98
C THR A 526 -8.14 -23.00 4.52
N MET A 527 -8.55 -23.15 5.79
CA MET A 527 -9.37 -22.18 6.54
C MET A 527 -8.58 -21.72 7.76
N TRP A 528 -8.53 -20.42 8.03
CA TRP A 528 -7.71 -19.82 9.09
C TRP A 528 -8.59 -19.09 10.09
N ALA A 529 -8.34 -19.26 11.39
CA ALA A 529 -9.06 -18.53 12.43
C ALA A 529 -9.06 -17.00 12.19
N ASP A 530 -7.96 -16.48 11.63
CA ASP A 530 -7.74 -15.09 11.25
C ASP A 530 -8.79 -14.54 10.26
N ASP A 531 -9.33 -15.39 9.37
CA ASP A 531 -10.33 -15.00 8.36
C ASP A 531 -11.62 -14.46 8.99
N LEU A 532 -11.89 -14.78 10.26
CA LEU A 532 -13.02 -14.23 11.02
C LEU A 532 -12.84 -12.73 11.32
N TYR A 533 -11.61 -12.28 11.57
CA TYR A 533 -11.29 -10.85 11.70
C TYR A 533 -11.27 -10.14 10.34
N MET A 534 -10.79 -10.84 9.32
CA MET A 534 -10.75 -10.27 7.96
C MET A 534 -12.13 -10.22 7.28
N SER A 535 -13.19 -10.76 7.89
CA SER A 535 -14.55 -10.72 7.31
C SER A 535 -15.57 -10.09 8.24
N GLY A 536 -15.67 -10.55 9.49
CA GLY A 536 -16.73 -10.20 10.43
C GLY A 536 -16.87 -8.69 10.71
N PRO A 537 -15.82 -8.03 11.23
CA PRO A 537 -15.83 -6.60 11.50
C PRO A 537 -16.17 -5.73 10.28
N PHE A 538 -15.71 -6.12 9.08
CA PHE A 538 -16.06 -5.44 7.84
C PHE A 538 -17.56 -5.61 7.52
N LEU A 539 -18.05 -6.85 7.49
CA LEU A 539 -19.45 -7.16 7.16
C LEU A 539 -20.42 -6.44 8.09
N VAL A 540 -20.11 -6.37 9.39
CA VAL A 540 -20.89 -5.63 10.39
C VAL A 540 -20.95 -4.13 10.09
N ARG A 541 -19.79 -3.51 9.82
CA ARG A 541 -19.73 -2.08 9.54
C ARG A 541 -20.40 -1.76 8.20
N TYR A 542 -20.25 -2.63 7.20
CA TYR A 542 -20.88 -2.48 5.90
C TYR A 542 -22.39 -2.62 5.98
N ALA A 543 -22.91 -3.59 6.74
CA ALA A 543 -24.34 -3.76 6.97
C ALA A 543 -25.00 -2.46 7.44
N ARG A 544 -24.35 -1.76 8.37
CA ARG A 544 -24.82 -0.47 8.90
C ARG A 544 -24.68 0.66 7.89
N ALA A 545 -23.55 0.74 7.18
CA ALA A 545 -23.27 1.85 6.26
C ALA A 545 -24.06 1.78 4.95
N ALA A 546 -24.41 0.57 4.50
CA ALA A 546 -25.13 0.31 3.25
C ALA A 546 -26.58 -0.16 3.44
N ASP A 547 -27.06 -0.24 4.70
CA ASP A 547 -28.38 -0.78 5.07
C ASP A 547 -28.63 -2.20 4.51
N ASP A 548 -27.64 -3.09 4.68
CA ASP A 548 -27.64 -4.47 4.18
C ASP A 548 -27.59 -5.48 5.33
N PRO A 549 -28.74 -5.81 5.97
CA PRO A 549 -28.79 -6.70 7.13
C PRO A 549 -28.32 -8.13 6.82
N ALA A 550 -28.34 -8.56 5.55
CA ALA A 550 -27.84 -9.88 5.16
C ALA A 550 -26.34 -10.05 5.43
N CYS A 551 -25.58 -8.95 5.52
CA CYS A 551 -24.18 -9.00 5.94
C CYS A 551 -24.03 -9.35 7.43
N LEU A 552 -25.01 -9.05 8.30
CA LEU A 552 -25.01 -9.48 9.70
C LEU A 552 -25.28 -10.99 9.80
N ASP A 553 -26.26 -11.50 9.04
CA ASP A 553 -26.55 -12.93 8.95
C ASP A 553 -25.31 -13.71 8.47
N GLU A 554 -24.65 -13.21 7.44
CA GLU A 554 -23.43 -13.85 6.90
C GLU A 554 -22.29 -13.83 7.92
N ALA A 555 -22.05 -12.70 8.59
CA ALA A 555 -21.04 -12.60 9.64
C ALA A 555 -21.31 -13.61 10.76
N ALA A 556 -22.55 -13.70 11.26
CA ALA A 556 -22.92 -14.64 12.31
C ALA A 556 -22.73 -16.11 11.86
N ARG A 557 -23.21 -16.44 10.66
CA ARG A 557 -23.09 -17.78 10.07
C ARG A 557 -21.64 -18.24 9.99
N GLN A 558 -20.72 -17.37 9.54
CA GLN A 558 -19.31 -17.75 9.39
C GLN A 558 -18.65 -18.11 10.72
N PHE A 559 -18.98 -17.43 11.82
CA PHE A 559 -18.45 -17.78 13.14
C PHE A 559 -18.88 -19.18 13.58
N LEU A 560 -20.15 -19.53 13.37
CA LEU A 560 -20.66 -20.87 13.70
C LEU A 560 -20.05 -21.95 12.81
N LEU A 561 -19.85 -21.68 11.52
CA LEU A 561 -19.16 -22.60 10.62
C LEU A 561 -17.69 -22.81 11.03
N PHE A 562 -16.95 -21.74 11.29
CA PHE A 562 -15.55 -21.83 11.71
C PHE A 562 -15.41 -22.55 13.06
N ARG A 563 -16.36 -22.34 14.00
CA ARG A 563 -16.42 -23.11 15.25
C ARG A 563 -16.47 -24.61 14.98
N ARG A 564 -17.28 -25.07 14.03
CA ARG A 564 -17.39 -26.51 13.68
C ARG A 564 -16.06 -27.11 13.16
N TYR A 565 -15.25 -26.32 12.46
CA TYR A 565 -13.99 -26.79 11.90
C TYR A 565 -12.80 -26.66 12.88
N LEU A 566 -12.75 -25.58 13.65
CA LEU A 566 -11.55 -25.16 14.36
C LEU A 566 -11.64 -25.26 15.87
N PHE A 567 -12.84 -25.27 16.47
CA PHE A 567 -12.97 -25.27 17.92
C PHE A 567 -12.47 -26.59 18.52
N MET A 568 -11.63 -26.48 19.56
CA MET A 568 -11.09 -27.60 20.32
C MET A 568 -11.87 -27.69 21.63
N PRO A 569 -12.72 -28.73 21.83
CA PRO A 569 -13.56 -28.85 23.03
C PRO A 569 -12.79 -28.86 24.34
N GLU A 570 -11.57 -29.41 24.32
CA GLU A 570 -10.58 -29.29 25.39
C GLU A 570 -9.32 -28.70 24.73
N PRO A 571 -8.79 -27.54 25.17
CA PRO A 571 -9.15 -26.77 26.37
C PRO A 571 -10.16 -25.62 26.15
N ARG A 572 -11.06 -25.71 25.16
CA ARG A 572 -12.02 -24.64 24.76
C ARG A 572 -11.36 -23.43 24.10
N VAL A 573 -10.50 -23.71 23.13
CA VAL A 573 -9.81 -22.71 22.29
C VAL A 573 -9.90 -23.12 20.82
N MET A 574 -9.49 -22.26 19.91
CA MET A 574 -9.48 -22.52 18.47
C MET A 574 -8.14 -23.10 18.03
N SER A 575 -8.19 -24.11 17.17
CA SER A 575 -7.08 -24.46 16.28
C SER A 575 -6.83 -23.30 15.32
N HIS A 576 -5.56 -23.03 14.97
CA HIS A 576 -5.22 -21.97 14.03
C HIS A 576 -5.78 -22.23 12.62
N VAL A 577 -5.50 -23.41 12.04
CA VAL A 577 -5.85 -23.71 10.65
C VAL A 577 -6.57 -25.05 10.53
N PHE A 578 -7.51 -25.14 9.59
CA PHE A 578 -8.02 -26.38 9.04
C PHE A 578 -7.47 -26.57 7.64
N ASP A 579 -6.73 -27.66 7.42
CA ASP A 579 -6.15 -27.96 6.12
C ASP A 579 -7.03 -29.00 5.40
N PHE A 580 -7.76 -28.56 4.38
CA PHE A 580 -8.65 -29.42 3.62
C PHE A 580 -7.89 -30.41 2.74
N LYS A 581 -6.60 -30.16 2.46
CA LYS A 581 -5.76 -31.10 1.70
C LYS A 581 -5.60 -32.42 2.44
N VAL A 582 -5.54 -32.38 3.78
CA VAL A 582 -5.43 -33.56 4.65
C VAL A 582 -6.69 -33.83 5.47
N GLY A 583 -7.70 -32.97 5.35
CA GLY A 583 -8.99 -33.08 6.04
C GLY A 583 -8.90 -32.94 7.57
N LYS A 584 -7.93 -32.15 8.08
CA LYS A 584 -7.67 -32.04 9.52
C LYS A 584 -7.37 -30.61 9.97
N ALA A 585 -7.82 -30.27 11.17
CA ALA A 585 -7.31 -29.13 11.93
C ALA A 585 -5.86 -29.36 12.36
N THR A 586 -5.05 -28.30 12.40
CA THR A 586 -3.67 -28.38 12.92
C THR A 586 -3.63 -28.69 14.41
N LYS A 587 -4.72 -28.36 15.13
CA LYS A 587 -4.84 -28.46 16.60
C LYS A 587 -3.76 -27.68 17.36
N ILE A 588 -3.23 -26.64 16.72
CA ILE A 588 -2.30 -25.71 17.37
C ILE A 588 -3.09 -24.47 17.79
N PRO A 589 -3.28 -24.23 19.10
CA PRO A 589 -3.98 -23.05 19.59
C PRO A 589 -3.03 -21.85 19.61
N TRP A 590 -2.72 -21.35 18.43
CA TRP A 590 -1.91 -20.15 18.27
C TRP A 590 -2.63 -18.93 18.86
N GLY A 591 -1.92 -18.15 19.67
CA GLY A 591 -2.47 -17.06 20.45
C GLY A 591 -3.15 -16.02 19.58
N ARG A 592 -2.50 -15.51 18.54
CA ARG A 592 -3.09 -14.44 17.71
C ARG A 592 -4.30 -14.91 16.90
N GLY A 593 -4.31 -16.12 16.36
CA GLY A 593 -5.51 -16.67 15.69
C GLY A 593 -6.73 -16.76 16.62
N ASN A 594 -6.50 -17.15 17.89
CA ASN A 594 -7.53 -17.11 18.93
C ASN A 594 -7.95 -15.67 19.28
N GLY A 595 -6.97 -14.75 19.37
CA GLY A 595 -7.20 -13.33 19.59
C GLY A 595 -8.13 -12.74 18.53
N TRP A 596 -7.85 -13.00 17.25
CA TRP A 596 -8.68 -12.51 16.14
C TRP A 596 -10.10 -13.05 16.19
N THR A 597 -10.25 -14.32 16.56
CA THR A 597 -11.57 -14.93 16.74
C THR A 597 -12.36 -14.22 17.83
N VAL A 598 -11.82 -14.12 19.05
CA VAL A 598 -12.58 -13.59 20.20
C VAL A 598 -12.78 -12.07 20.12
N PHE A 599 -11.80 -11.34 19.57
CA PHE A 599 -11.91 -9.92 19.26
C PHE A 599 -13.10 -9.67 18.33
N SER A 600 -13.16 -10.41 17.22
CA SER A 600 -14.15 -10.20 16.17
C SER A 600 -15.54 -10.69 16.57
N LEU A 601 -15.60 -11.77 17.36
CA LEU A 601 -16.85 -12.24 17.94
C LEU A 601 -17.46 -11.16 18.85
N SER A 602 -16.63 -10.46 19.64
CA SER A 602 -17.10 -9.35 20.50
C SER A 602 -17.59 -8.14 19.70
N GLU A 603 -17.05 -7.89 18.50
CA GLU A 603 -17.49 -6.83 17.58
C GLU A 603 -18.83 -7.17 16.93
N ILE A 604 -19.02 -8.42 16.53
CA ILE A 604 -20.29 -8.89 15.95
C ILE A 604 -21.39 -8.91 17.00
N LEU A 605 -21.12 -9.40 18.21
CA LEU A 605 -22.11 -9.45 19.29
C LEU A 605 -22.66 -8.08 19.70
N GLU A 606 -21.85 -7.02 19.60
CA GLU A 606 -22.32 -5.64 19.79
C GLU A 606 -23.28 -5.21 18.68
N ALA A 607 -23.09 -5.72 17.47
CA ALA A 607 -23.85 -5.30 16.30
C ALA A 607 -25.10 -6.12 16.00
N LEU A 608 -25.15 -7.37 16.45
CA LEU A 608 -26.32 -8.22 16.25
C LEU A 608 -27.52 -7.70 17.06
N PRO A 609 -28.70 -7.56 16.43
CA PRO A 609 -29.95 -7.33 17.15
C PRO A 609 -30.16 -8.38 18.24
N PRO A 610 -30.72 -8.03 19.41
CA PRO A 610 -31.00 -8.98 20.49
C PRO A 610 -31.80 -10.22 20.04
N GLU A 611 -32.66 -10.06 19.04
CA GLU A 611 -33.59 -11.04 18.48
C GLU A 611 -33.00 -11.85 17.32
N HIS A 612 -31.75 -11.57 16.92
CA HIS A 612 -31.09 -12.29 15.84
C HIS A 612 -30.96 -13.78 16.21
N LYS A 613 -31.40 -14.66 15.30
CA LYS A 613 -31.54 -16.11 15.52
C LYS A 613 -30.26 -16.77 16.07
N ASP A 614 -29.09 -16.35 15.59
CA ASP A 614 -27.80 -16.96 15.94
C ASP A 614 -27.14 -16.31 17.18
N ARG A 615 -27.73 -15.25 17.75
CA ARG A 615 -27.09 -14.46 18.81
C ARG A 615 -26.86 -15.26 20.08
N ALA A 616 -27.81 -16.12 20.47
CA ALA A 616 -27.68 -16.96 21.66
C ALA A 616 -26.50 -17.94 21.53
N GLU A 617 -26.41 -18.66 20.40
CA GLU A 617 -25.33 -19.61 20.15
C GLU A 617 -23.95 -18.93 20.07
N LEU A 618 -23.90 -17.70 19.52
CA LEU A 618 -22.69 -16.90 19.48
C LEU A 618 -22.27 -16.38 20.87
N LEU A 619 -23.22 -16.04 21.75
CA LEU A 619 -22.92 -15.70 23.15
C LEU A 619 -22.36 -16.90 23.90
N ASP A 620 -22.94 -18.09 23.71
CA ASP A 620 -22.43 -19.33 24.29
C ASP A 620 -21.02 -19.63 23.78
N PHE A 621 -20.79 -19.49 22.47
CA PHE A 621 -19.45 -19.64 21.88
C PHE A 621 -18.45 -18.65 22.49
N PHE A 622 -18.84 -17.37 22.62
CA PHE A 622 -18.00 -16.35 23.22
C PHE A 622 -17.65 -16.69 24.68
N GLY A 623 -18.63 -17.11 25.47
CA GLY A 623 -18.42 -17.53 26.86
C GLY A 623 -17.48 -18.72 26.99
N GLU A 624 -17.64 -19.76 26.16
CA GLU A 624 -16.77 -20.93 26.15
C GLU A 624 -15.32 -20.56 25.80
N LEU A 625 -15.15 -19.80 24.72
CA LEU A 625 -13.83 -19.38 24.24
C LEU A 625 -13.14 -18.47 25.26
N CYS A 626 -13.86 -17.50 25.83
CA CYS A 626 -13.33 -16.67 26.90
C CYS A 626 -12.96 -17.47 28.14
N GLY A 627 -13.74 -18.49 28.51
CA GLY A 627 -13.44 -19.38 29.63
C GLY A 627 -12.17 -20.20 29.42
N GLY A 628 -11.97 -20.76 28.22
CA GLY A 628 -10.73 -21.47 27.85
C GLY A 628 -9.51 -20.55 27.85
N ILE A 629 -9.63 -19.36 27.25
CA ILE A 629 -8.55 -18.37 27.24
C ILE A 629 -8.21 -17.93 28.67
N ALA A 630 -9.19 -17.57 29.51
CA ALA A 630 -8.94 -17.10 30.87
C ALA A 630 -8.21 -18.14 31.74
N ALA A 631 -8.47 -19.44 31.52
CA ALA A 631 -7.79 -20.53 32.22
C ALA A 631 -6.30 -20.67 31.87
N LEU A 632 -5.87 -20.10 30.74
CA LEU A 632 -4.50 -20.20 30.22
C LEU A 632 -3.67 -18.92 30.45
N GLN A 633 -4.15 -17.96 31.23
CA GLN A 633 -3.41 -16.73 31.52
C GLN A 633 -2.17 -17.02 32.37
N GLY A 634 -1.01 -16.51 31.94
CA GLY A 634 0.25 -16.61 32.67
C GLY A 634 0.31 -15.71 33.90
N GLU A 635 1.30 -15.95 34.75
CA GLU A 635 1.51 -15.19 36.01
C GLU A 635 1.82 -13.70 35.78
N SER A 636 2.47 -13.37 34.66
CA SER A 636 2.72 -11.99 34.23
C SER A 636 1.44 -11.23 33.86
N GLY A 637 0.33 -11.96 33.67
CA GLY A 637 -0.89 -11.46 33.06
C GLY A 637 -0.95 -11.61 31.54
N LEU A 638 0.15 -12.01 30.88
CA LEU A 638 0.20 -12.27 29.44
C LEU A 638 -0.22 -13.71 29.10
N TRP A 639 -0.41 -13.98 27.81
CA TRP A 639 -0.64 -15.31 27.24
C TRP A 639 0.52 -15.74 26.35
N ARG A 640 0.68 -17.06 26.23
CA ARG A 640 1.74 -17.66 25.41
C ARG A 640 1.38 -17.69 23.93
N GLN A 641 2.41 -17.61 23.09
CA GLN A 641 2.35 -17.72 21.64
C GLN A 641 1.58 -18.96 21.18
N VAL A 642 1.83 -20.11 21.81
CA VAL A 642 0.97 -21.29 21.71
C VAL A 642 0.33 -21.47 23.09
N LEU A 643 -0.99 -21.29 23.18
CA LEU A 643 -1.67 -21.06 24.45
C LEU A 643 -1.50 -22.22 25.45
N THR A 644 -1.32 -23.44 24.94
CA THR A 644 -1.26 -24.68 25.74
C THR A 644 0.16 -25.19 25.98
N GLU A 645 1.18 -24.53 25.44
CA GLU A 645 2.57 -24.96 25.56
C GLU A 645 3.29 -24.10 26.59
N GLU A 646 3.70 -24.69 27.72
CA GLU A 646 4.32 -23.93 28.83
C GLU A 646 5.64 -23.26 28.45
N ASP A 647 6.38 -23.86 27.50
CA ASP A 647 7.67 -23.39 26.99
C ASP A 647 7.56 -22.36 25.84
N ALA A 648 6.34 -22.07 25.37
CA ALA A 648 6.12 -21.01 24.40
C ALA A 648 6.29 -19.64 25.08
N TYR A 649 6.90 -18.69 24.36
CA TYR A 649 7.10 -17.32 24.86
C TYR A 649 5.75 -16.59 25.01
N GLU A 650 5.65 -15.64 25.94
CA GLU A 650 4.44 -14.82 26.12
C GLU A 650 4.32 -13.79 24.99
N GLU A 651 3.17 -13.69 24.32
CA GLU A 651 3.01 -12.89 23.12
C GLU A 651 2.03 -11.73 23.35
N ALA A 652 2.44 -10.54 22.95
CA ALA A 652 1.78 -9.30 23.33
C ALA A 652 0.49 -9.05 22.53
N SER A 653 0.47 -9.34 21.22
CA SER A 653 -0.69 -9.02 20.38
C SER A 653 -1.94 -9.84 20.74
N CYS A 654 -1.80 -11.14 20.98
CA CYS A 654 -2.89 -12.00 21.45
C CYS A 654 -3.39 -11.58 22.83
N THR A 655 -2.47 -11.26 23.75
CA THR A 655 -2.81 -10.75 25.07
C THR A 655 -3.68 -9.48 24.98
N ALA A 656 -3.32 -8.55 24.09
CA ALA A 656 -4.08 -7.31 23.90
C ALA A 656 -5.49 -7.58 23.34
N MET A 657 -5.64 -8.53 22.40
CA MET A 657 -6.97 -8.94 21.91
C MET A 657 -7.82 -9.63 22.99
N PHE A 658 -7.20 -10.43 23.87
CA PHE A 658 -7.91 -11.04 24.99
C PHE A 658 -8.37 -10.01 26.00
N ALA A 659 -7.50 -9.05 26.36
CA ALA A 659 -7.86 -7.92 27.22
C ALA A 659 -9.04 -7.12 26.64
N TYR A 660 -8.98 -6.83 25.34
CA TYR A 660 -10.05 -6.15 24.61
C TYR A 660 -11.39 -6.89 24.70
N ALA A 661 -11.39 -8.18 24.36
CA ALA A 661 -12.61 -8.98 24.33
C ALA A 661 -13.19 -9.19 25.74
N PHE A 662 -12.36 -9.44 26.75
CA PHE A 662 -12.81 -9.54 28.14
C PHE A 662 -13.40 -8.24 28.64
N ALA A 663 -12.75 -7.10 28.36
CA ALA A 663 -13.24 -5.79 28.76
C ALA A 663 -14.61 -5.47 28.14
N ARG A 664 -14.79 -5.78 26.84
CA ARG A 664 -16.09 -5.66 26.16
C ARG A 664 -17.13 -6.60 26.73
N GLY A 665 -16.79 -7.88 26.92
CA GLY A 665 -17.70 -8.87 27.49
C GLY A 665 -18.24 -8.45 28.85
N VAL A 666 -17.40 -7.86 29.71
CA VAL A 666 -17.82 -7.29 30.99
C VAL A 666 -18.68 -6.03 30.80
N ARG A 667 -18.24 -5.09 29.95
CA ARG A 667 -18.94 -3.82 29.70
C ARG A 667 -20.35 -4.01 29.14
N PHE A 668 -20.55 -5.00 28.28
CA PHE A 668 -21.85 -5.34 27.70
C PHE A 668 -22.65 -6.37 28.51
N GLY A 669 -22.11 -6.87 29.63
CA GLY A 669 -22.79 -7.84 30.49
C GLY A 669 -22.88 -9.26 29.92
N TRP A 670 -22.05 -9.60 28.93
CA TRP A 670 -21.97 -10.96 28.37
C TRP A 670 -21.12 -11.88 29.25
N LEU A 671 -20.19 -11.31 30.03
CA LEU A 671 -19.32 -12.02 30.96
C LEU A 671 -19.51 -11.48 32.38
N PRO A 672 -19.40 -12.34 33.42
CA PRO A 672 -19.41 -11.87 34.80
C PRO A 672 -18.21 -10.95 35.07
N LYS A 673 -18.45 -9.92 35.89
CA LYS A 673 -17.43 -8.92 36.26
C LYS A 673 -16.26 -9.59 36.99
N ASP A 674 -16.59 -10.47 37.94
CA ASP A 674 -15.62 -11.23 38.71
C ASP A 674 -14.91 -12.25 37.83
N GLY A 675 -13.59 -12.35 37.97
CA GLY A 675 -12.75 -13.19 37.11
C GLY A 675 -12.33 -12.49 35.82
N TYR A 676 -13.26 -12.21 34.90
CA TYR A 676 -12.92 -11.66 33.58
C TYR A 676 -12.45 -10.20 33.61
N GLY A 677 -13.08 -9.36 34.45
CA GLY A 677 -12.61 -7.99 34.65
C GLY A 677 -11.21 -7.96 35.26
N ALA A 678 -10.94 -8.84 36.22
CA ALA A 678 -9.61 -9.01 36.80
C ALA A 678 -8.59 -9.53 35.78
N ALA A 679 -8.97 -10.50 34.94
CA ALA A 679 -8.11 -11.01 33.87
C ALA A 679 -7.74 -9.93 32.85
N ALA A 680 -8.70 -9.10 32.43
CA ALA A 680 -8.47 -7.96 31.54
C ALA A 680 -7.53 -6.91 32.18
N ILE A 681 -7.70 -6.60 33.46
CA ILE A 681 -6.82 -5.68 34.19
C ILE A 681 -5.39 -6.24 34.31
N ARG A 682 -5.25 -7.54 34.63
CA ARG A 682 -3.93 -8.20 34.67
C ARG A 682 -3.26 -8.22 33.30
N ALA A 683 -4.03 -8.45 32.24
CA ALA A 683 -3.53 -8.42 30.87
C ALA A 683 -2.97 -7.05 30.52
N TRP A 684 -3.74 -5.98 30.77
CA TRP A 684 -3.27 -4.61 30.55
C TRP A 684 -2.04 -4.27 31.39
N ARG A 685 -2.04 -4.67 32.67
CA ARG A 685 -0.87 -4.51 33.56
C ARG A 685 0.37 -5.21 33.00
N GLY A 686 0.24 -6.45 32.53
CA GLY A 686 1.34 -7.19 31.92
C GLY A 686 1.85 -6.49 30.65
N LEU A 687 0.94 -6.02 29.78
CA LEU A 687 1.32 -5.33 28.55
C LEU A 687 2.10 -4.04 28.81
N VAL A 688 1.66 -3.21 29.75
CA VAL A 688 2.35 -1.94 30.05
C VAL A 688 3.65 -2.15 30.80
N ARG A 689 3.81 -3.29 31.50
CA ARG A 689 5.05 -3.65 32.22
C ARG A 689 6.08 -4.29 31.31
N GLU A 690 5.66 -5.27 30.52
CA GLU A 690 6.58 -6.14 29.78
C GLU A 690 6.65 -5.78 28.30
N ALA A 691 5.59 -5.25 27.68
CA ALA A 691 5.53 -5.14 26.21
C ALA A 691 5.63 -3.70 25.69
N ILE A 692 5.34 -2.66 26.47
CA ILE A 692 5.36 -1.27 26.01
C ILE A 692 6.47 -0.53 26.74
N ASP A 693 7.43 0.00 26.00
CA ASP A 693 8.51 0.81 26.57
C ASP A 693 8.12 2.28 26.73
N ARG A 694 8.93 3.04 27.47
CA ARG A 694 8.71 4.46 27.78
C ARG A 694 8.81 5.38 26.55
N GLN A 695 9.26 4.89 25.39
CA GLN A 695 9.20 5.60 24.11
C GLN A 695 7.93 5.26 23.32
N GLY A 696 7.12 4.32 23.80
CA GLY A 696 5.93 3.82 23.11
C GLY A 696 6.24 2.75 22.07
N ASN A 697 7.45 2.17 22.05
CA ASN A 697 7.66 0.99 21.20
C ASN A 697 6.95 -0.21 21.81
N VAL A 698 6.45 -1.07 20.93
CA VAL A 698 5.75 -2.30 21.30
C VAL A 698 6.63 -3.51 21.01
N HIS A 699 6.95 -4.25 22.06
CA HIS A 699 7.74 -5.48 22.06
C HIS A 699 6.81 -6.70 22.13
N GLY A 700 7.38 -7.90 21.93
CA GLY A 700 6.64 -9.14 22.11
C GLY A 700 5.55 -9.45 21.08
N VAL A 701 5.49 -8.70 19.96
CA VAL A 701 4.52 -8.94 18.88
C VAL A 701 5.10 -9.93 17.89
N CYS A 702 4.48 -11.10 17.71
CA CYS A 702 4.99 -12.08 16.74
C CYS A 702 4.74 -11.64 15.29
N SER A 703 5.69 -11.89 14.39
CA SER A 703 5.59 -11.48 12.98
C SER A 703 4.50 -12.23 12.21
N GLY A 704 4.26 -11.85 10.94
CA GLY A 704 3.30 -12.53 10.06
C GLY A 704 3.55 -14.05 9.97
N SER A 705 2.47 -14.84 10.12
CA SER A 705 2.56 -16.30 10.27
C SER A 705 2.20 -17.05 8.99
N ARG A 706 2.83 -18.21 8.80
CA ARG A 706 2.33 -19.31 7.97
C ARG A 706 1.50 -20.26 8.87
N TYR A 707 1.50 -21.56 8.56
CA TYR A 707 0.96 -22.55 9.47
C TYR A 707 1.81 -23.82 9.52
N SER A 708 1.63 -24.59 10.59
CA SER A 708 2.28 -25.88 10.78
C SER A 708 1.40 -26.82 11.61
N PHE A 709 1.66 -28.12 11.49
CA PHE A 709 1.09 -29.18 12.33
C PHE A 709 1.92 -29.45 13.60
N THR A 710 3.02 -28.72 13.81
CA THR A 710 3.83 -28.77 15.03
C THR A 710 3.82 -27.41 15.74
N PRO A 711 3.80 -27.37 17.09
CA PRO A 711 4.00 -26.13 17.83
C PRO A 711 5.40 -25.53 17.62
N ASP A 712 6.39 -26.33 17.21
CA ASP A 712 7.79 -25.89 17.09
C ASP A 712 7.96 -24.71 16.13
N TYR A 713 7.23 -24.72 15.01
CA TYR A 713 7.21 -23.59 14.07
C TYR A 713 6.79 -22.29 14.79
N TYR A 714 5.73 -22.34 15.59
CA TYR A 714 5.20 -21.18 16.29
C TYR A 714 6.10 -20.73 17.44
N LYS A 715 6.78 -21.68 18.11
CA LYS A 715 7.68 -21.42 19.24
C LYS A 715 9.04 -20.90 18.81
N TYR A 716 9.62 -21.48 17.77
CA TYR A 716 11.04 -21.32 17.45
C TYR A 716 11.32 -20.56 16.15
N ASP A 717 10.41 -20.62 15.17
CA ASP A 717 10.60 -19.95 13.88
C ASP A 717 9.82 -18.63 13.80
N LEU A 718 8.60 -18.61 14.35
CA LEU A 718 7.76 -17.43 14.39
C LEU A 718 8.12 -16.54 15.58
N ARG A 719 9.07 -15.64 15.38
CA ARG A 719 9.62 -14.76 16.43
C ARG A 719 8.99 -13.37 16.43
N THR A 720 9.31 -12.62 17.49
CA THR A 720 8.77 -11.29 17.73
C THR A 720 9.54 -10.20 16.99
N VAL A 721 8.83 -9.16 16.55
CA VAL A 721 9.42 -7.97 15.95
C VAL A 721 8.90 -6.73 16.70
N ILE A 722 9.83 -5.84 17.06
CA ILE A 722 9.51 -4.58 17.74
C ILE A 722 8.76 -3.68 16.77
N ASN A 723 7.65 -3.09 17.22
CA ASN A 723 6.76 -2.22 16.43
C ASN A 723 6.18 -2.90 15.19
N ASP A 724 5.99 -4.20 15.25
CA ASP A 724 5.26 -4.90 14.21
C ASP A 724 3.81 -4.37 14.14
N ASN A 725 3.38 -4.02 12.93
CA ASN A 725 2.08 -3.39 12.67
C ASN A 725 0.88 -4.26 13.08
N HIS A 726 1.06 -5.57 13.29
CA HIS A 726 0.00 -6.46 13.77
C HIS A 726 -0.41 -6.12 15.21
N GLY A 727 0.48 -5.56 16.03
CA GLY A 727 0.24 -5.34 17.46
C GLY A 727 -0.18 -3.92 17.84
N ILE A 728 0.37 -2.90 17.18
CA ILE A 728 0.27 -1.49 17.65
C ILE A 728 -1.19 -1.02 17.76
N GLY A 729 -1.98 -1.23 16.71
CA GLY A 729 -3.42 -0.92 16.72
C GLY A 729 -4.17 -1.62 17.85
N ILE A 730 -3.86 -2.89 18.07
CA ILE A 730 -4.50 -3.72 19.09
C ILE A 730 -4.16 -3.22 20.49
N MET A 731 -2.92 -2.81 20.76
CA MET A 731 -2.54 -2.22 22.06
C MET A 731 -3.39 -1.00 22.38
N MET A 732 -3.61 -0.13 21.39
CA MET A 732 -4.47 1.04 21.56
C MET A 732 -5.93 0.64 21.82
N LEU A 733 -6.46 -0.32 21.06
CA LEU A 733 -7.82 -0.82 21.25
C LEU A 733 -8.01 -1.45 22.63
N ALA A 734 -7.05 -2.25 23.09
CA ALA A 734 -7.05 -2.87 24.41
C ALA A 734 -7.06 -1.81 25.52
N GLY A 735 -6.18 -0.80 25.44
CA GLY A 735 -6.16 0.31 26.38
C GLY A 735 -7.49 1.07 26.43
N VAL A 736 -8.08 1.35 25.27
CA VAL A 736 -9.39 2.02 25.17
C VAL A 736 -10.50 1.21 25.85
N GLU A 737 -10.65 -0.08 25.54
CA GLU A 737 -11.75 -0.87 26.12
C GLU A 737 -11.51 -1.20 27.60
N VAL A 738 -10.27 -1.43 28.03
CA VAL A 738 -9.94 -1.59 29.46
C VAL A 738 -10.22 -0.30 30.23
N GLY A 739 -9.89 0.87 29.67
CA GLY A 739 -10.23 2.17 30.26
C GLY A 739 -11.74 2.33 30.47
N LYS A 740 -12.54 2.12 29.40
CA LYS A 740 -14.01 2.18 29.46
C LYS A 740 -14.61 1.17 30.45
N MET A 741 -14.06 -0.04 30.52
CA MET A 741 -14.50 -1.05 31.49
C MET A 741 -14.20 -0.57 32.92
N LYS A 742 -12.99 -0.07 33.21
CA LYS A 742 -12.63 0.43 34.54
C LYS A 742 -13.52 1.62 34.94
N GLU A 743 -13.81 2.52 34.02
CA GLU A 743 -14.73 3.64 34.25
C GLU A 743 -16.14 3.14 34.62
N GLY A 744 -16.71 2.23 33.83
CA GLY A 744 -18.03 1.64 34.11
C GLY A 744 -18.10 0.82 35.40
N LEU A 745 -16.95 0.38 35.93
CA LEU A 745 -16.83 -0.30 37.23
C LEU A 745 -16.50 0.66 38.39
N GLY A 746 -16.29 1.96 38.14
CA GLY A 746 -15.90 2.92 39.17
C GLY A 746 -14.47 2.74 39.69
N LEU A 747 -13.58 2.13 38.89
CA LEU A 747 -12.20 1.81 39.26
C LEU A 747 -11.18 2.88 38.83
N LEU A 748 -11.62 3.95 38.17
CA LEU A 748 -10.80 5.13 37.85
C LEU A 748 -11.14 6.27 38.82
N LEU A 749 -10.12 6.82 39.47
CA LEU A 749 -10.25 8.05 40.26
C LEU A 749 -10.28 9.23 39.29
N ARG A 750 -11.43 9.88 39.11
CA ARG A 750 -11.48 11.19 38.45
C ARG A 750 -10.83 12.21 39.39
N ASP A 751 -9.78 12.87 38.94
CA ASP A 751 -9.21 14.01 39.65
C ASP A 751 -10.25 15.15 39.55
N GLU A 752 -10.93 15.47 40.66
CA GLU A 752 -11.93 16.55 40.75
C GLU A 752 -11.28 17.95 40.67
N ARG A 753 -10.47 18.19 39.64
CA ARG A 753 -9.88 19.49 39.34
C ARG A 753 -10.52 20.07 38.08
N GLY A 754 -11.77 20.50 38.22
CA GLY A 754 -12.50 21.17 37.13
C GLY A 754 -13.92 21.63 37.40
N ALA A 755 -14.53 21.30 38.55
CA ALA A 755 -15.89 21.70 38.89
C ALA A 755 -15.93 22.44 40.24
N SER A 756 -15.41 23.68 40.27
CA SER A 756 -15.63 24.64 41.36
C SER A 756 -15.09 26.02 40.97
N ALA A 757 -15.79 26.70 40.05
CA ALA A 757 -15.68 28.15 39.89
C ALA A 757 -16.90 28.67 39.11
N ASP A 758 -18.10 28.43 39.62
CA ASP A 758 -19.30 29.22 39.31
C ASP A 758 -20.38 28.88 40.33
N GLU A 759 -20.20 29.37 41.56
CA GLU A 759 -21.27 29.67 42.51
C GLU A 759 -20.68 30.46 43.68
N LYS A 760 -20.56 31.79 43.48
CA LYS A 760 -20.83 32.84 44.47
C LYS A 760 -20.67 34.23 43.89
#